data_AF-A0A936L2N7-F1
#
_entry.id   AF-A0A936L2N7-F1
#
_cell.length_a   1.000
_cell.length_b   1.000
_cell.length_c   1.000
_cell.angle_alpha   90.00
_cell.angle_beta   90.00
_cell.angle_gamma   90.00
#
_symmetry.space_group_name_H-M   'P 1'
#
loop_
_entity.id
_entity.type
_entity.pdbx_description
1 polymer ?
#
loop_
_entity_poly.entity_id
_entity_poly.type
_entity_poly.pdbx_seq_one_letter_code
_entity_poly.pdbx_strand_id
1 'polypeptide(L)'
;MISQIRCLLVFGLISIAVMATGQNDTVKVIGTLFAKKMVDAAAQQGAKDQVLVSDSMGYLYFKDSGINYPVPIEIDSIEQLDSLQHKTGLLAIVKNNGSFVSDGQKWLRLSCNLRLSNIQQLRNLKRQTCPVFVQAYYDSLHYGGGYFHWAAYDLLGNGDDGGNVFAARDSGFWIRDKVEFVPSNYGAVDSIDQRFSDFKTSSDALQRCINSAGNYGAVQFDNGFVYNNAGTLILKEGQILDGRNATLRRINRISSTISSHNSGSNEIFVADSTLFEVGMNIVAKMGNDYSYSYNIVAKSGNKLTLYAFMSLLNNQIISFSGAEIFTASYQISAVQPNIRIDNLMLDGNKEGNLLDNRWEFSGELYLQSENGKFMNLSIANSIGESINLFGNNPLLRNITIFNGNGNGIHLGTNSRYTIDNVRIENVNLLAMQEDYSLGHEGGAIAFSDNVHGGLVHNVYVENALAVVGGISGEDDSDNNYDKLTGINCKKAFEIKQLYGGDKLKDIQITNSKFINCSSLEISSNLTTPVANTARNIKLRNVDLINTSLLIANIDSLYLDWILFSASSEDNMINLDFVNNSTVNNLKMAGGKNIYINQCDNLLFSNFDVSSTFGSNAINAANSVGYVQFRNGSVKHDNCPSGYRGIYAGPKTIVDNVLVNLNGPAQSGIEMGTSSESRAGIVRNCNIITSANVPSIKCFASTQNNYLINNIVNQPMLDNGANFEIGTIYIPE
;
A
#
# COMPACT_ATOMS: atom_id res chain seq x y z
N MET A 1 31.78 -23.73 44.16
CA MET A 1 32.93 -22.92 44.59
C MET A 1 33.30 -22.03 43.42
N ILE A 2 32.80 -20.79 43.43
CA ILE A 2 33.55 -19.62 43.93
C ILE A 2 34.74 -19.36 43.02
N SER A 3 34.96 -18.19 42.44
CA SER A 3 34.19 -17.02 42.03
C SER A 3 35.27 -16.00 41.58
N GLN A 4 34.81 -14.89 40.99
CA GLN A 4 35.45 -13.56 41.09
C GLN A 4 36.73 -13.36 40.25
N ILE A 5 36.97 -12.26 39.51
CA ILE A 5 36.48 -10.86 39.37
C ILE A 5 37.11 -10.38 38.02
N ARG A 6 36.44 -9.88 36.97
CA ARG A 6 35.72 -8.61 36.68
C ARG A 6 36.54 -7.30 36.78
N CYS A 7 36.20 -6.38 35.84
CA CYS A 7 36.50 -4.93 35.72
C CYS A 7 37.80 -4.58 34.96
N LEU A 8 37.80 -3.83 33.84
CA LEU A 8 37.12 -2.56 33.48
C LEU A 8 37.61 -1.35 34.31
N LEU A 9 38.10 -0.31 33.62
CA LEU A 9 38.29 1.13 33.97
C LEU A 9 39.68 1.61 33.48
N VAL A 10 39.78 2.43 32.44
CA VAL A 10 39.53 3.90 32.36
C VAL A 10 40.69 4.73 32.94
N PHE A 11 41.32 5.48 32.02
CA PHE A 11 42.05 6.75 32.13
C PHE A 11 42.98 7.04 33.32
N GLY A 12 44.19 7.47 32.97
CA GLY A 12 45.11 8.16 33.90
C GLY A 12 46.34 8.71 33.19
N LEU A 13 46.21 9.91 32.63
CA LEU A 13 47.34 10.80 32.30
C LEU A 13 48.29 10.92 33.49
N ILE A 14 49.58 10.64 33.30
CA ILE A 14 50.65 11.38 33.98
C ILE A 14 51.67 11.81 32.93
N SER A 15 51.50 13.05 32.51
CA SER A 15 52.49 13.86 31.84
C SER A 15 53.68 14.07 32.78
N ILE A 16 54.87 13.64 32.38
CA ILE A 16 56.11 14.26 32.89
C ILE A 16 56.59 15.18 31.78
N ALA A 17 56.17 16.43 31.87
CA ALA A 17 56.77 17.52 31.12
C ALA A 17 58.15 17.79 31.72
N VAL A 18 59.21 17.54 30.96
CA VAL A 18 60.50 18.18 31.22
C VAL A 18 60.46 19.51 30.48
N MET A 19 60.29 20.60 31.22
CA MET A 19 60.46 21.94 30.67
C MET A 19 61.94 22.17 30.36
N ALA A 20 62.25 22.35 29.09
CA ALA A 20 63.41 23.12 28.66
C ALA A 20 62.87 24.34 27.89
N THR A 21 63.17 25.52 28.40
CA THR A 21 62.76 26.80 27.83
C THR A 21 63.42 27.03 26.48
N GLY A 22 62.62 27.12 25.42
CA GLY A 22 63.03 27.54 24.08
C GLY A 22 61.90 27.34 23.06
N GLN A 23 61.45 28.45 22.46
CA GLN A 23 60.48 28.65 21.37
C GLN A 23 59.79 27.43 20.70
N ASN A 24 58.46 27.56 20.63
CA ASN A 24 57.46 26.86 19.82
C ASN A 24 57.94 26.21 18.52
N ASP A 25 57.83 24.88 18.41
CA ASP A 25 57.19 24.15 17.29
C ASP A 25 57.13 22.65 17.65
N THR A 26 55.91 22.12 17.81
CA THR A 26 55.70 20.76 18.36
C THR A 26 55.74 19.71 17.25
N VAL A 27 56.93 19.34 16.77
CA VAL A 27 57.11 18.14 15.92
C VAL A 27 57.10 16.89 16.80
N LYS A 28 56.04 16.06 16.69
CA LYS A 28 55.99 14.74 17.35
C LYS A 28 56.71 13.70 16.50
N VAL A 29 57.89 13.26 16.94
CA VAL A 29 58.62 12.14 16.32
C VAL A 29 57.98 10.80 16.74
N ILE A 30 57.60 9.97 15.75
CA ILE A 30 56.94 8.67 15.96
C ILE A 30 57.94 7.58 16.39
N GLY A 31 57.75 7.03 17.61
CA GLY A 31 57.85 5.60 17.94
C GLY A 31 59.23 4.90 17.91
N THR A 32 59.69 4.47 19.09
CA THR A 32 60.89 3.63 19.37
C THR A 32 61.07 2.37 18.50
N LEU A 33 60.01 1.85 17.87
CA LEU A 33 60.09 0.67 16.99
C LEU A 33 60.72 0.99 15.61
N PHE A 34 60.52 2.21 15.10
CA PHE A 34 61.08 2.67 13.83
C PHE A 34 62.59 2.88 13.95
N ALA A 35 63.03 3.49 15.06
CA ALA A 35 64.44 3.67 15.40
C ALA A 35 65.21 2.34 15.49
N LYS A 36 64.60 1.28 16.07
CA LYS A 36 65.26 -0.04 16.17
C LYS A 36 65.53 -0.67 14.80
N LYS A 37 64.54 -0.67 13.89
CA LYS A 37 64.72 -1.21 12.53
C LYS A 37 65.74 -0.41 11.71
N MET A 38 65.81 0.90 11.93
CA MET A 38 66.82 1.76 11.31
C MET A 38 68.23 1.42 11.82
N VAL A 39 68.40 1.19 13.13
CA VAL A 39 69.67 0.73 13.72
C VAL A 39 70.08 -0.63 13.17
N ASP A 40 69.14 -1.57 13.03
CA ASP A 40 69.42 -2.90 12.48
C ASP A 40 69.82 -2.83 10.98
N ALA A 41 69.14 -2.00 10.18
CA ALA A 41 69.47 -1.79 8.77
C ALA A 41 70.80 -1.04 8.57
N ALA A 42 71.09 -0.04 9.41
CA ALA A 42 72.36 0.69 9.39
C ALA A 42 73.53 -0.20 9.83
N ALA A 43 73.33 -1.09 10.80
CA ALA A 43 74.32 -2.08 11.21
C ALA A 43 74.69 -3.04 10.06
N GLN A 44 73.71 -3.40 9.20
CA GLN A 44 73.96 -4.20 7.99
C GLN A 44 74.74 -3.43 6.90
N GLN A 45 74.70 -2.09 6.92
CA GLN A 45 75.44 -1.21 5.99
C GLN A 45 76.78 -0.71 6.58
N GLY A 46 77.25 -1.28 7.69
CA GLY A 46 78.56 -0.98 8.27
C GLY A 46 78.56 0.06 9.40
N ALA A 47 77.41 0.56 9.85
CA ALA A 47 77.30 1.51 10.98
C ALA A 47 77.16 0.82 12.36
N LYS A 48 77.73 -0.38 12.51
CA LYS A 48 77.69 -1.13 13.78
C LYS A 48 78.43 -0.32 14.86
N ASP A 49 77.80 -0.17 16.03
CA ASP A 49 78.31 0.57 17.21
C ASP A 49 78.35 2.12 17.09
N GLN A 50 77.69 2.71 16.08
CA GLN A 50 77.58 4.16 15.94
C GLN A 50 76.39 4.76 16.72
N VAL A 51 76.57 6.00 17.19
CA VAL A 51 75.51 6.76 17.90
C VAL A 51 74.53 7.35 16.88
N LEU A 52 73.25 7.02 17.04
CA LEU A 52 72.15 7.67 16.33
C LEU A 52 71.90 9.04 16.96
N VAL A 53 72.08 10.10 16.18
CA VAL A 53 71.94 11.50 16.62
C VAL A 53 70.76 12.13 15.88
N SER A 54 69.94 12.93 16.59
CA SER A 54 68.95 13.80 15.92
C SER A 54 69.53 15.20 15.70
N ASP A 55 69.38 15.77 14.51
CA ASP A 55 69.63 17.22 14.35
C ASP A 55 68.42 18.05 14.81
N SER A 56 68.61 19.36 14.92
CA SER A 56 67.56 20.31 15.29
C SER A 56 66.45 20.43 14.23
N MET A 57 66.52 19.67 13.14
CA MET A 57 65.60 19.70 12.00
C MET A 57 64.90 18.36 11.77
N GLY A 58 65.00 17.42 12.71
CA GLY A 58 64.25 16.17 12.71
C GLY A 58 64.89 15.01 11.94
N TYR A 59 66.16 15.10 11.51
CA TYR A 59 66.85 13.95 10.91
C TYR A 59 67.47 13.05 11.96
N LEU A 60 67.37 11.74 11.80
CA LEU A 60 68.16 10.76 12.55
C LEU A 60 69.32 10.30 11.66
N TYR A 61 70.55 10.51 12.11
CA TYR A 61 71.76 10.13 11.38
C TYR A 61 72.78 9.43 12.28
N PHE A 62 73.58 8.56 11.68
CA PHE A 62 74.71 7.92 12.36
C PHE A 62 75.96 8.77 12.16
N LYS A 63 76.51 9.29 13.26
CA LYS A 63 77.49 10.40 13.29
C LYS A 63 78.72 10.20 12.41
N ASP A 64 79.16 8.95 12.19
CA ASP A 64 80.47 8.65 11.59
C ASP A 64 80.39 7.87 10.27
N SER A 65 79.20 7.51 9.79
CA SER A 65 79.01 6.72 8.54
C SER A 65 78.44 7.53 7.37
N GLY A 66 77.94 8.75 7.62
CA GLY A 66 77.23 9.53 6.60
C GLY A 66 75.88 8.94 6.19
N ILE A 67 75.40 7.91 6.88
CA ILE A 67 74.10 7.27 6.62
C ILE A 67 73.01 8.08 7.32
N ASN A 68 72.18 8.76 6.52
CA ASN A 68 71.06 9.58 6.98
C ASN A 68 69.73 8.87 6.71
N TYR A 69 68.87 8.84 7.73
CA TYR A 69 67.50 8.38 7.55
C TYR A 69 66.54 9.54 7.80
N PRO A 70 65.75 9.95 6.80
CA PRO A 70 64.75 10.98 6.99
C PRO A 70 63.67 10.46 7.94
N VAL A 71 63.46 11.14 9.06
CA VAL A 71 62.29 10.87 9.92
C VAL A 71 61.10 11.59 9.31
N PRO A 72 59.95 10.92 9.16
CA PRO A 72 58.73 11.58 8.74
C PRO A 72 58.35 12.69 9.72
N ILE A 73 58.21 13.92 9.22
CA ILE A 73 57.69 15.05 10.00
C ILE A 73 56.17 15.08 9.81
N GLU A 74 55.40 14.97 10.88
CA GLU A 74 53.95 15.16 10.82
C GLU A 74 53.62 16.65 10.98
N ILE A 75 52.84 17.19 10.06
CA ILE A 75 52.38 18.59 10.05
C ILE A 75 50.86 18.64 9.84
N ASP A 76 50.24 19.70 10.36
CA ASP A 76 48.78 19.81 10.44
C ASP A 76 48.13 20.30 9.14
N SER A 77 48.84 21.02 8.28
CA SER A 77 48.29 21.57 7.03
C SER A 77 49.27 21.57 5.86
N ILE A 78 48.74 21.62 4.64
CA ILE A 78 49.56 21.63 3.42
C ILE A 78 50.36 22.92 3.27
N GLU A 79 49.85 24.03 3.79
CA GLU A 79 50.54 25.33 3.80
C GLU A 79 51.81 25.30 4.65
N GLN A 80 51.87 24.41 5.66
CA GLN A 80 53.08 24.21 6.46
C GLN A 80 54.19 23.51 5.68
N LEU A 81 53.92 22.83 4.55
CA LEU A 81 54.98 22.27 3.69
C LEU A 81 55.88 23.37 3.14
N ASP A 82 55.32 24.53 2.79
CA ASP A 82 56.09 25.64 2.22
C ASP A 82 56.99 26.33 3.27
N SER A 83 56.66 26.18 4.56
CA SER A 83 57.51 26.63 5.67
C SER A 83 58.65 25.67 6.02
N LEU A 84 58.63 24.44 5.50
CA LEU A 84 59.71 23.47 5.70
C LEU A 84 60.82 23.67 4.66
N GLN A 85 62.08 23.58 5.10
CA GLN A 85 63.22 23.60 4.16
C GLN A 85 63.15 22.42 3.18
N HIS A 86 63.33 22.71 1.89
CA HIS A 86 63.45 21.68 0.85
C HIS A 86 64.82 20.99 0.96
N LYS A 87 64.81 19.72 1.34
CA LYS A 87 65.99 18.84 1.35
C LYS A 87 65.63 17.51 0.73
N THR A 88 66.45 17.07 -0.23
CA THR A 88 66.21 15.81 -0.96
C THR A 88 66.04 14.64 0.01
N GLY A 89 64.93 13.91 -0.12
CA GLY A 89 64.59 12.75 0.69
C GLY A 89 63.81 13.06 1.97
N LEU A 90 63.59 14.33 2.34
CA LEU A 90 62.77 14.67 3.51
C LEU A 90 61.34 14.19 3.32
N LEU A 91 60.81 13.41 4.28
CA LEU A 91 59.43 12.95 4.27
C LEU A 91 58.57 13.81 5.21
N ALA A 92 57.46 14.33 4.70
CA ALA A 92 56.44 15.00 5.49
C ALA A 92 55.11 14.25 5.37
N ILE A 93 54.45 14.01 6.51
CA ILE A 93 53.09 13.49 6.56
C ILE A 93 52.20 14.67 6.90
N VAL A 94 51.39 15.11 5.95
CA VAL A 94 50.42 16.16 6.18
C VAL A 94 49.11 15.50 6.58
N LYS A 95 48.65 15.83 7.79
CA LYS A 95 47.40 15.31 8.33
C LYS A 95 46.25 15.57 7.35
N ASN A 96 45.46 14.53 7.11
CA ASN A 96 44.32 14.56 6.17
C ASN A 96 44.67 15.05 4.76
N ASN A 97 45.93 14.92 4.31
CA ASN A 97 46.34 15.31 2.96
C ASN A 97 47.16 14.20 2.27
N GLY A 98 48.11 13.61 3.00
CA GLY A 98 48.93 12.54 2.47
C GLY A 98 50.38 12.62 2.91
N SER A 99 51.24 11.83 2.25
CA SER A 99 52.69 11.90 2.47
C SER A 99 53.39 12.56 1.27
N PHE A 100 54.45 13.30 1.55
CA PHE A 100 55.23 14.07 0.59
C PHE A 100 56.72 13.81 0.81
N VAL A 101 57.49 13.73 -0.26
CA VAL A 101 58.95 13.72 -0.23
C VAL A 101 59.50 14.96 -0.91
N SER A 102 60.46 15.64 -0.31
CA SER A 102 61.14 16.74 -0.97
C SER A 102 62.22 16.20 -1.91
N ASP A 103 62.32 16.73 -3.13
CA ASP A 103 63.43 16.43 -4.04
C ASP A 103 64.63 17.37 -3.86
N GLY A 104 64.54 18.32 -2.90
CA GLY A 104 65.53 19.37 -2.66
C GLY A 104 65.15 20.72 -3.28
N GLN A 105 64.11 20.78 -4.12
CA GLN A 105 63.57 22.03 -4.67
C GLN A 105 62.05 22.16 -4.49
N LYS A 106 61.32 21.03 -4.48
CA LYS A 106 59.86 20.98 -4.37
C LYS A 106 59.42 19.75 -3.58
N TRP A 107 58.16 19.77 -3.14
CA TRP A 107 57.51 18.62 -2.52
C TRP A 107 56.82 17.76 -3.59
N LEU A 108 57.17 16.49 -3.64
CA LEU A 108 56.53 15.46 -4.46
C LEU A 108 55.59 14.64 -3.58
N ARG A 109 54.30 14.61 -3.91
CA ARG A 109 53.34 13.80 -3.16
C ARG A 109 53.56 12.31 -3.45
N LEU A 110 53.71 11.51 -2.39
CA LEU A 110 53.93 10.05 -2.45
C LEU A 110 52.65 9.24 -2.24
N SER A 111 51.79 9.68 -1.31
CA SER A 111 50.50 9.04 -1.07
C SER A 111 49.44 10.09 -0.78
N CYS A 112 48.20 9.81 -1.17
CA CYS A 112 47.06 10.67 -0.88
C CYS A 112 46.23 10.10 0.27
N ASN A 113 45.89 10.96 1.22
CA ASN A 113 44.94 10.66 2.28
C ASN A 113 44.09 11.90 2.54
N LEU A 114 43.59 12.52 1.46
CA LEU A 114 42.76 13.71 1.57
C LEU A 114 41.41 13.30 2.17
N ARG A 115 41.14 13.78 3.39
CA ARG A 115 39.91 13.47 4.12
C ARG A 115 39.18 14.77 4.43
N LEU A 116 37.95 14.86 3.96
CA LEU A 116 37.04 15.95 4.23
C LEU A 116 35.94 15.47 5.17
N SER A 117 35.44 16.35 6.03
CA SER A 117 34.35 16.05 6.95
C SER A 117 33.03 15.89 6.21
N ASN A 118 32.76 16.75 5.21
CA ASN A 118 31.46 16.85 4.56
C ASN A 118 31.55 17.27 3.08
N ILE A 119 30.40 17.24 2.38
CA ILE A 119 30.29 17.60 0.96
C ILE A 119 30.49 19.10 0.72
N GLN A 120 30.15 19.96 1.67
CA GLN A 120 30.40 21.41 1.55
C GLN A 120 31.90 21.71 1.44
N GLN A 121 32.75 20.95 2.14
CA GLN A 121 34.20 21.05 1.98
C GLN A 121 34.64 20.56 0.59
N LEU A 122 34.03 19.51 0.05
CA LEU A 122 34.33 18.99 -1.29
C LEU A 122 34.01 20.04 -2.37
N ARG A 123 32.85 20.70 -2.28
CA ARG A 123 32.44 21.78 -3.18
C ARG A 123 33.42 22.96 -3.19
N ASN A 124 34.04 23.24 -2.05
CA ASN A 124 35.01 24.33 -1.90
C ASN A 124 36.46 23.90 -2.21
N LEU A 125 36.69 22.60 -2.40
CA LEU A 125 38.00 22.04 -2.70
C LEU A 125 38.35 22.29 -4.17
N LYS A 126 39.52 22.90 -4.38
CA LYS A 126 40.13 23.03 -5.71
C LYS A 126 40.55 21.68 -6.26
N ARG A 127 40.61 21.55 -7.59
CA ARG A 127 41.08 20.35 -8.29
C ARG A 127 42.25 19.67 -7.56
N GLN A 128 42.08 18.38 -7.30
CA GLN A 128 43.17 17.51 -6.81
C GLN A 128 43.49 16.46 -7.87
N THR A 129 44.75 16.03 -7.90
CA THR A 129 45.23 14.99 -8.81
C THR A 129 45.01 13.57 -8.27
N CYS A 130 44.38 13.42 -7.11
CA CYS A 130 44.16 12.12 -6.48
C CYS A 130 42.80 12.03 -5.77
N PRO A 131 42.34 10.81 -5.44
CA PRO A 131 41.04 10.61 -4.81
C PRO A 131 40.93 11.30 -3.45
N VAL A 132 39.72 11.76 -3.16
CA VAL A 132 39.33 12.48 -1.95
C VAL A 132 38.28 11.66 -1.23
N PHE A 133 38.50 11.37 0.05
CA PHE A 133 37.49 10.75 0.89
C PHE A 133 36.68 11.82 1.62
N VAL A 134 35.37 11.75 1.51
CA VAL A 134 34.43 12.57 2.30
C VAL A 134 33.78 11.66 3.34
N GLN A 135 33.82 12.06 4.61
CA GLN A 135 33.34 11.23 5.71
C GLN A 135 31.81 11.07 5.71
N ALA A 136 31.07 12.15 5.45
CA ALA A 136 29.60 12.14 5.45
C ALA A 136 29.03 13.22 4.51
N TYR A 137 27.72 13.22 4.27
CA TYR A 137 27.10 14.31 3.53
C TYR A 137 27.11 15.62 4.32
N TYR A 138 26.55 15.58 5.54
CA TYR A 138 26.59 16.65 6.54
C TYR A 138 27.58 16.33 7.66
N ASP A 139 28.09 17.37 8.32
CA ASP A 139 28.94 17.19 9.50
C ASP A 139 28.22 16.42 10.60
N SER A 140 28.99 15.69 11.41
CA SER A 140 28.52 14.89 12.54
C SER A 140 27.66 13.67 12.20
N LEU A 141 27.31 13.48 10.92
CA LEU A 141 26.69 12.24 10.44
C LEU A 141 27.77 11.23 10.04
N HIS A 142 27.36 9.96 9.90
CA HIS A 142 28.25 8.84 9.54
C HIS A 142 27.80 8.11 8.27
N TYR A 143 27.01 8.77 7.42
CA TYR A 143 26.48 8.24 6.16
C TYR A 143 26.48 9.32 5.05
N GLY A 144 26.29 8.90 3.80
CA GLY A 144 26.36 9.74 2.60
C GLY A 144 27.78 10.11 2.13
N GLY A 145 28.81 9.70 2.88
CA GLY A 145 30.23 9.86 2.53
C GLY A 145 30.71 8.88 1.46
N GLY A 146 31.96 9.03 1.01
CA GLY A 146 32.55 8.17 -0.03
C GLY A 146 33.84 8.72 -0.61
N TYR A 147 34.43 7.96 -1.54
CA TYR A 147 35.58 8.41 -2.33
C TYR A 147 35.13 9.12 -3.60
N PHE A 148 35.85 10.17 -3.96
CA PHE A 148 35.61 10.99 -5.14
C PHE A 148 36.90 11.25 -5.90
N HIS A 149 36.83 11.27 -7.22
CA HIS A 149 37.91 11.73 -8.09
C HIS A 149 37.47 12.97 -8.87
N TRP A 150 38.44 13.80 -9.25
CA TRP A 150 38.17 14.95 -10.10
C TRP A 150 38.14 14.53 -11.58
N ALA A 151 37.20 15.08 -12.34
CA ALA A 151 37.10 14.96 -13.79
C ALA A 151 36.88 16.32 -14.45
N ALA A 152 37.44 16.51 -15.65
CA ALA A 152 37.31 17.76 -16.39
C ALA A 152 35.90 18.01 -16.94
N TYR A 153 35.12 16.94 -17.12
CA TYR A 153 33.75 16.95 -17.60
C TYR A 153 32.93 15.95 -16.77
N ASP A 154 31.62 16.14 -16.77
CA ASP A 154 30.71 15.25 -16.07
C ASP A 154 30.55 13.93 -16.85
N LEU A 155 30.99 12.83 -16.23
CA LEU A 155 30.93 11.49 -16.83
C LEU A 155 29.50 10.92 -16.85
N LEU A 156 28.61 11.43 -16.01
CA LEU A 156 27.22 10.95 -15.91
C LEU A 156 26.24 11.80 -16.74
N GLY A 157 26.64 13.01 -17.14
CA GLY A 157 25.85 13.91 -18.01
C GLY A 157 24.69 14.64 -17.31
N ASN A 158 24.66 14.65 -15.98
CA ASN A 158 23.63 15.24 -15.13
C ASN A 158 23.95 16.66 -14.62
N GLY A 159 25.19 17.13 -14.79
CA GLY A 159 25.72 18.29 -14.07
C GLY A 159 25.95 17.99 -12.59
N ASP A 160 25.97 19.02 -11.76
CA ASP A 160 25.97 18.85 -10.30
C ASP A 160 24.62 18.28 -9.87
N ASP A 161 24.59 16.98 -9.58
CA ASP A 161 23.39 16.26 -9.16
C ASP A 161 23.21 16.27 -7.63
N GLY A 162 24.18 16.82 -6.92
CA GLY A 162 24.18 16.92 -5.47
C GLY A 162 24.37 15.58 -4.76
N GLY A 163 24.86 14.52 -5.42
CA GLY A 163 25.14 13.25 -4.75
C GLY A 163 26.25 12.39 -5.33
N ASN A 164 26.20 12.08 -6.62
CA ASN A 164 27.25 11.34 -7.33
C ASN A 164 28.22 12.28 -8.06
N VAL A 165 27.76 13.48 -8.42
CA VAL A 165 28.52 14.50 -9.16
C VAL A 165 28.35 15.84 -8.47
N PHE A 166 29.47 16.48 -8.16
CA PHE A 166 29.51 17.82 -7.56
C PHE A 166 30.39 18.74 -8.40
N ALA A 167 29.94 19.95 -8.71
CA ALA A 167 30.78 20.94 -9.37
C ALA A 167 31.96 21.30 -8.46
N ALA A 168 33.16 21.28 -9.03
CA ALA A 168 34.37 21.71 -8.33
C ALA A 168 34.49 23.25 -8.35
N ARG A 169 35.18 23.82 -7.34
CA ARG A 169 35.30 25.27 -7.17
C ARG A 169 35.93 26.00 -8.36
N ASP A 170 36.93 25.40 -9.00
CA ASP A 170 37.84 26.04 -9.94
C ASP A 170 37.69 25.56 -11.39
N SER A 171 36.96 24.46 -11.62
CA SER A 171 36.40 23.94 -12.89
C SER A 171 36.29 22.41 -12.83
N GLY A 172 35.43 21.83 -13.67
CA GLY A 172 35.19 20.38 -13.71
C GLY A 172 34.30 19.90 -12.56
N PHE A 173 34.39 18.60 -12.25
CA PHE A 173 33.48 17.92 -11.34
C PHE A 173 34.21 16.95 -10.42
N TRP A 174 33.71 16.79 -9.21
CA TRP A 174 34.01 15.69 -8.31
C TRP A 174 33.00 14.57 -8.53
N ILE A 175 33.48 13.40 -8.92
CA ILE A 175 32.66 12.24 -9.26
C ILE A 175 32.93 11.14 -8.24
N ARG A 176 31.86 10.59 -7.68
CA ARG A 176 31.92 9.49 -6.73
C ARG A 176 32.48 8.25 -7.41
N ASP A 177 33.48 7.60 -6.79
CA ASP A 177 34.14 6.42 -7.35
C ASP A 177 33.17 5.24 -7.53
N LYS A 178 32.23 5.10 -6.59
CA LYS A 178 31.16 4.10 -6.62
C LYS A 178 29.83 4.81 -6.82
N VAL A 179 29.37 4.84 -8.06
CA VAL A 179 28.09 5.45 -8.43
C VAL A 179 26.95 4.56 -7.94
N GLU A 180 26.25 5.01 -6.91
CA GLU A 180 25.06 4.38 -6.36
C GLU A 180 23.99 5.43 -6.11
N PHE A 181 22.73 5.09 -6.40
CA PHE A 181 21.59 5.97 -6.21
C PHE A 181 20.94 5.67 -4.85
N VAL A 182 21.58 6.18 -3.80
CA VAL A 182 21.15 6.04 -2.40
C VAL A 182 20.83 7.43 -1.85
N PRO A 183 19.63 7.69 -1.30
CA PRO A 183 19.21 9.02 -0.87
C PRO A 183 20.19 9.74 0.06
N SER A 184 20.85 9.04 0.98
CA SER A 184 21.89 9.63 1.85
C SER A 184 23.07 10.22 1.09
N ASN A 185 23.40 9.70 -0.09
CA ASN A 185 24.43 10.29 -0.95
C ASN A 185 24.00 11.67 -1.49
N TYR A 186 22.70 11.96 -1.53
CA TYR A 186 22.09 13.20 -2.05
C TYR A 186 21.65 14.16 -0.93
N GLY A 187 22.01 13.86 0.32
CA GLY A 187 21.68 14.67 1.50
C GLY A 187 20.34 14.33 2.16
N ALA A 188 19.71 13.21 1.84
CA ALA A 188 18.61 12.71 2.67
C ALA A 188 19.18 12.20 4.02
N VAL A 189 18.42 12.37 5.09
CA VAL A 189 18.82 11.99 6.44
C VAL A 189 17.71 11.20 7.11
N ASP A 190 18.06 10.37 8.10
CA ASP A 190 17.03 9.80 8.96
C ASP A 190 16.34 10.92 9.74
N SER A 191 15.04 10.77 9.97
CA SER A 191 14.22 11.71 10.72
C SER A 191 14.78 12.06 12.11
N ILE A 192 15.50 11.15 12.78
CA ILE A 192 16.14 11.42 14.08
C ILE A 192 17.32 12.40 13.97
N ASP A 193 17.91 12.48 12.78
CA ASP A 193 19.06 13.30 12.44
C ASP A 193 18.68 14.55 11.65
N GLN A 194 17.38 14.80 11.39
CA GLN A 194 16.90 15.92 10.57
C GLN A 194 17.46 17.28 11.03
N ARG A 195 17.74 17.44 12.33
CA ARG A 195 18.35 18.67 12.90
C ARG A 195 19.77 18.99 12.39
N PHE A 196 20.46 18.03 11.78
CA PHE A 196 21.80 18.19 11.22
C PHE A 196 21.78 18.49 9.71
N SER A 197 20.60 18.37 9.07
CA SER A 197 20.40 18.76 7.68
C SER A 197 20.04 20.24 7.60
N ASP A 198 20.35 20.85 6.45
CA ASP A 198 19.91 22.21 6.11
C ASP A 198 18.42 22.27 5.74
N PHE A 199 17.76 21.12 5.59
CA PHE A 199 16.37 21.00 5.13
C PHE A 199 15.47 20.41 6.23
N LYS A 200 14.18 20.76 6.21
CA LYS A 200 13.15 20.19 7.09
C LYS A 200 12.67 18.81 6.63
N THR A 201 12.85 18.49 5.36
CA THR A 201 12.40 17.23 4.75
C THR A 201 13.45 16.63 3.82
N SER A 202 13.30 15.35 3.51
CA SER A 202 14.13 14.65 2.52
C SER A 202 13.55 14.70 1.10
N SER A 203 12.41 15.36 0.88
CA SER A 203 11.63 15.30 -0.37
C SER A 203 12.47 15.62 -1.62
N ASP A 204 13.23 16.71 -1.57
CA ASP A 204 14.09 17.18 -2.66
C ASP A 204 15.31 16.26 -2.90
N ALA A 205 15.98 15.83 -1.82
CA ALA A 205 17.10 14.88 -1.91
C ALA A 205 16.67 13.52 -2.50
N LEU A 206 15.51 13.02 -2.10
CA LEU A 206 14.91 11.79 -2.64
C LEU A 206 14.61 11.94 -4.13
N GLN A 207 13.95 13.03 -4.53
CA GLN A 207 13.63 13.26 -5.94
C GLN A 207 14.88 13.48 -6.80
N ARG A 208 15.91 14.16 -6.31
CA ARG A 208 17.21 14.27 -7.01
C ARG A 208 17.86 12.91 -7.22
N CYS A 209 17.87 12.06 -6.19
CA CYS A 209 18.39 10.69 -6.29
C CYS A 209 17.66 9.90 -7.39
N ILE A 210 16.33 9.95 -7.39
CA ILE A 210 15.47 9.34 -8.43
C ILE A 210 15.77 9.91 -9.82
N ASN A 211 15.89 11.23 -9.93
CA ASN A 211 16.14 11.89 -11.21
C ASN A 211 17.50 11.48 -11.80
N SER A 212 18.52 11.41 -10.94
CA SER A 212 19.91 11.08 -11.31
C SER A 212 20.07 9.62 -11.73
N ALA A 213 19.26 8.72 -11.16
CA ALA A 213 19.24 7.31 -11.57
C ALA A 213 18.77 7.13 -13.04
N GLY A 214 17.97 8.06 -13.56
CA GLY A 214 17.49 8.02 -14.94
C GLY A 214 16.54 6.86 -15.23
N ASN A 215 16.08 6.75 -16.48
CA ASN A 215 15.20 5.65 -16.89
C ASN A 215 15.94 4.31 -16.69
N TYR A 216 15.22 3.28 -16.27
CA TYR A 216 15.75 1.94 -15.99
C TYR A 216 16.81 1.89 -14.87
N GLY A 217 17.03 3.00 -14.17
CA GLY A 217 17.91 3.07 -13.01
C GLY A 217 17.33 2.39 -11.77
N ALA A 218 18.21 1.99 -10.86
CA ALA A 218 17.83 1.42 -9.57
C ALA A 218 18.18 2.38 -8.44
N VAL A 219 17.18 2.80 -7.67
CA VAL A 219 17.30 3.59 -6.45
C VAL A 219 17.17 2.65 -5.25
N GLN A 220 18.10 2.77 -4.32
CA GLN A 220 18.14 1.94 -3.12
C GLN A 220 18.08 2.84 -1.90
N PHE A 221 17.00 2.76 -1.13
CA PHE A 221 16.91 3.51 0.11
C PHE A 221 17.91 2.98 1.15
N ASP A 222 18.29 3.85 2.08
CA ASP A 222 19.10 3.46 3.21
C ASP A 222 18.30 2.51 4.11
N ASN A 223 18.90 1.40 4.49
CA ASN A 223 18.18 0.31 5.15
C ASN A 223 17.58 0.75 6.49
N GLY A 224 16.26 0.65 6.60
CA GLY A 224 15.51 0.99 7.82
C GLY A 224 15.40 2.48 8.15
N PHE A 225 15.85 3.38 7.26
CA PHE A 225 15.75 4.82 7.51
C PHE A 225 14.30 5.29 7.53
N VAL A 226 14.00 6.30 8.34
CA VAL A 226 12.74 7.04 8.28
C VAL A 226 12.97 8.37 7.59
N TYR A 227 12.46 8.55 6.37
CA TYR A 227 12.54 9.81 5.63
C TYR A 227 11.28 10.65 5.84
N ASN A 228 11.46 11.85 6.38
CA ASN A 228 10.38 12.84 6.43
C ASN A 228 10.13 13.41 5.04
N ASN A 229 8.89 13.30 4.56
CA ASN A 229 8.49 13.68 3.22
C ASN A 229 7.30 14.65 3.24
N ALA A 230 7.32 15.60 2.32
CA ALA A 230 6.25 16.56 2.07
C ALA A 230 5.96 16.74 0.57
N GLY A 231 6.63 15.96 -0.28
CA GLY A 231 6.50 16.01 -1.73
C GLY A 231 5.99 14.70 -2.32
N THR A 232 5.73 14.72 -3.63
CA THR A 232 5.53 13.51 -4.42
C THR A 232 6.85 13.07 -5.03
N LEU A 233 7.22 11.82 -4.79
CA LEU A 233 8.31 11.17 -5.51
C LEU A 233 7.79 10.66 -6.85
N ILE A 234 8.31 11.19 -7.96
CA ILE A 234 7.91 10.85 -9.32
C ILE A 234 8.95 9.92 -9.92
N LEU A 235 8.55 8.66 -10.15
CA LEU A 235 9.41 7.63 -10.74
C LEU A 235 9.41 7.71 -12.27
N LYS A 236 10.56 7.36 -12.86
CA LYS A 236 10.78 7.34 -14.31
C LYS A 236 10.54 5.94 -14.89
N GLU A 237 10.45 5.87 -16.21
CA GLU A 237 10.26 4.64 -16.96
C GLU A 237 11.24 3.55 -16.55
N GLY A 238 10.73 2.34 -16.29
CA GLY A 238 11.53 1.15 -15.99
C GLY A 238 12.29 1.18 -14.67
N GLN A 239 12.14 2.22 -13.85
CA GLN A 239 12.92 2.37 -12.63
C GLN A 239 12.55 1.32 -11.57
N ILE A 240 13.55 0.96 -10.77
CA ILE A 240 13.39 0.11 -9.58
C ILE A 240 13.64 0.97 -8.34
N LEU A 241 12.66 1.01 -7.44
CA LEU A 241 12.79 1.57 -6.10
C LEU A 241 12.82 0.42 -5.09
N ASP A 242 14.00 0.12 -4.56
CA ASP A 242 14.19 -0.83 -3.44
C ASP A 242 14.21 -0.05 -2.13
N GLY A 243 13.11 -0.15 -1.38
CA GLY A 243 12.89 0.58 -0.14
C GLY A 243 13.74 0.06 1.03
N ARG A 244 14.28 -1.17 0.98
CA ARG A 244 15.10 -1.76 2.05
C ARG A 244 14.54 -1.56 3.47
N ASN A 245 13.24 -1.79 3.61
CA ASN A 245 12.48 -1.61 4.86
C ASN A 245 12.54 -0.18 5.44
N ALA A 246 12.88 0.82 4.62
CA ALA A 246 12.75 2.22 5.00
C ALA A 246 11.28 2.63 5.12
N THR A 247 11.05 3.71 5.85
CA THR A 247 9.76 4.35 5.99
C THR A 247 9.79 5.72 5.32
N LEU A 248 8.90 5.95 4.36
CA LEU A 248 8.59 7.29 3.86
C LEU A 248 7.41 7.82 4.68
N ARG A 249 7.67 8.81 5.53
CA ARG A 249 6.68 9.35 6.48
C ARG A 249 6.30 10.77 6.09
N ARG A 250 5.00 11.02 5.94
CA ARG A 250 4.48 12.37 5.75
C ARG A 250 4.74 13.24 6.98
N ILE A 251 5.21 14.47 6.79
CA ILE A 251 5.32 15.43 7.89
C ILE A 251 3.95 15.86 8.42
N ASN A 252 3.92 16.54 9.57
CA ASN A 252 2.70 17.24 10.00
C ASN A 252 2.36 18.32 8.97
N ARG A 253 1.07 18.52 8.72
CA ARG A 253 0.62 19.50 7.74
C ARG A 253 1.18 20.88 8.09
N ILE A 254 1.78 21.49 7.07
CA ILE A 254 2.18 22.89 7.10
C ILE A 254 1.09 23.67 6.36
N SER A 255 0.66 24.81 6.91
CA SER A 255 -0.28 25.72 6.28
C SER A 255 0.15 27.19 6.36
N SER A 256 -0.33 27.99 5.41
CA SER A 256 -0.12 29.44 5.32
C SER A 256 -1.23 30.06 4.48
N THR A 257 -1.01 31.28 3.97
CA THR A 257 -1.94 31.98 3.07
C THR A 257 -1.18 32.53 1.87
N ILE A 258 -1.80 32.46 0.69
CA ILE A 258 -1.29 33.12 -0.52
C ILE A 258 -1.59 34.61 -0.41
N SER A 259 -0.56 35.45 -0.28
CA SER A 259 -0.71 36.90 -0.16
C SER A 259 -0.98 37.56 -1.51
N SER A 260 -0.42 37.03 -2.61
CA SER A 260 -0.75 37.44 -3.97
C SER A 260 -0.47 36.35 -5.00
N HIS A 261 -1.31 36.30 -6.04
CA HIS A 261 -1.18 35.40 -7.18
C HIS A 261 -1.88 36.02 -8.41
N ASN A 262 -1.19 36.04 -9.55
CA ASN A 262 -1.82 36.40 -10.81
C ASN A 262 -2.44 35.16 -11.46
N SER A 263 -3.67 35.26 -11.96
CA SER A 263 -4.32 34.13 -12.66
C SER A 263 -3.45 33.62 -13.81
N GLY A 264 -3.28 32.29 -13.89
CA GLY A 264 -2.43 31.63 -14.90
C GLY A 264 -0.92 31.68 -14.61
N SER A 265 -0.51 32.21 -13.46
CA SER A 265 0.89 32.17 -13.01
C SER A 265 1.25 30.84 -12.37
N ASN A 266 2.53 30.46 -12.42
CA ASN A 266 3.13 29.43 -11.59
C ASN A 266 3.93 30.01 -10.40
N GLU A 267 3.93 31.34 -10.26
CA GLU A 267 4.55 32.05 -9.15
C GLU A 267 3.50 32.55 -8.18
N ILE A 268 3.64 32.16 -6.90
CA ILE A 268 2.80 32.63 -5.79
C ILE A 268 3.66 33.34 -4.75
N PHE A 269 3.06 34.30 -4.06
CA PHE A 269 3.64 34.91 -2.86
C PHE A 269 2.87 34.40 -1.65
N VAL A 270 3.58 33.89 -0.65
CA VAL A 270 2.98 33.39 0.59
C VAL A 270 3.27 34.32 1.77
N ALA A 271 2.41 34.29 2.77
CA ALA A 271 2.56 35.09 3.99
C ALA A 271 3.82 34.70 4.79
N ASP A 272 4.06 33.39 4.94
CA ASP A 272 5.28 32.87 5.57
C ASP A 272 5.93 31.80 4.68
N SER A 273 7.00 32.19 4.00
CA SER A 273 7.78 31.29 3.16
C SER A 273 8.79 30.46 3.93
N THR A 274 9.09 30.78 5.19
CA THR A 274 10.06 30.01 5.98
C THR A 274 9.57 28.60 6.26
N LEU A 275 8.26 28.38 6.16
CA LEU A 275 7.59 27.11 6.32
C LEU A 275 7.84 26.14 5.17
N PHE A 276 8.05 26.64 3.95
CA PHE A 276 8.12 25.84 2.72
C PHE A 276 9.53 25.73 2.15
N GLU A 277 9.80 24.59 1.52
CA GLU A 277 11.07 24.26 0.89
C GLU A 277 10.85 23.71 -0.53
N VAL A 278 11.91 23.73 -1.34
CA VAL A 278 11.92 23.07 -2.65
C VAL A 278 11.65 21.57 -2.44
N GLY A 279 10.92 20.97 -3.37
CA GLY A 279 10.51 19.57 -3.31
C GLY A 279 9.24 19.30 -2.52
N MET A 280 8.72 20.26 -1.74
CA MET A 280 7.41 20.11 -1.09
C MET A 280 6.26 20.27 -2.11
N ASN A 281 5.16 19.59 -1.85
CA ASN A 281 3.91 19.70 -2.61
C ASN A 281 2.86 20.48 -1.81
N ILE A 282 2.14 21.36 -2.49
CA ILE A 282 1.13 22.24 -1.90
C ILE A 282 -0.21 22.15 -2.63
N VAL A 283 -1.29 22.38 -1.89
CA VAL A 283 -2.65 22.58 -2.40
C VAL A 283 -3.15 23.93 -1.88
N ALA A 284 -3.90 24.66 -2.70
CA ALA A 284 -4.61 25.86 -2.27
C ALA A 284 -6.11 25.58 -2.15
N LYS A 285 -6.72 26.12 -1.10
CA LYS A 285 -8.15 26.08 -0.82
C LYS A 285 -8.73 27.50 -0.88
N MET A 286 -9.77 27.67 -1.68
CA MET A 286 -10.46 28.94 -1.84
C MET A 286 -11.97 28.72 -1.67
N GLY A 287 -12.49 29.11 -0.52
CA GLY A 287 -13.85 28.71 -0.13
C GLY A 287 -13.94 27.19 0.02
N ASN A 288 -14.82 26.56 -0.77
CA ASN A 288 -15.00 25.11 -0.79
C ASN A 288 -14.27 24.42 -1.96
N ASP A 289 -13.61 25.19 -2.82
CA ASP A 289 -12.88 24.66 -3.96
C ASP A 289 -11.40 24.47 -3.65
N TYR A 290 -10.80 23.48 -4.31
CA TYR A 290 -9.39 23.12 -4.14
C TYR A 290 -8.65 23.22 -5.46
N SER A 291 -7.35 23.49 -5.39
CA SER A 291 -6.43 23.31 -6.50
C SER A 291 -5.96 21.86 -6.62
N TYR A 292 -5.33 21.50 -7.74
CA TYR A 292 -4.45 20.33 -7.78
C TYR A 292 -3.26 20.48 -6.79
N SER A 293 -2.51 19.39 -6.58
CA SER A 293 -1.24 19.44 -5.85
C SER A 293 -0.10 19.88 -6.76
N TYR A 294 0.68 20.88 -6.33
CA TYR A 294 1.80 21.44 -7.10
C TYR A 294 3.11 21.33 -6.33
N ASN A 295 4.16 20.87 -7.01
CA ASN A 295 5.51 20.82 -6.45
C ASN A 295 6.18 22.21 -6.49
N ILE A 296 6.86 22.59 -5.41
CA ILE A 296 7.70 23.78 -5.33
C ILE A 296 9.06 23.48 -5.94
N VAL A 297 9.40 24.15 -7.05
CA VAL A 297 10.65 23.94 -7.79
C VAL A 297 11.70 25.00 -7.53
N ALA A 298 11.30 26.19 -7.07
CA ALA A 298 12.23 27.24 -6.68
C ALA A 298 11.61 28.16 -5.61
N LYS A 299 12.48 28.83 -4.86
CA LYS A 299 12.11 29.74 -3.78
C LYS A 299 13.03 30.94 -3.72
N SER A 300 12.46 32.13 -3.59
CA SER A 300 13.20 33.38 -3.45
C SER A 300 12.44 34.36 -2.56
N GLY A 301 12.92 34.58 -1.33
CA GLY A 301 12.16 35.32 -0.32
C GLY A 301 10.77 34.69 -0.13
N ASN A 302 9.72 35.52 -0.20
CA ASN A 302 8.32 35.08 -0.07
C ASN A 302 7.73 34.46 -1.35
N LYS A 303 8.47 34.46 -2.46
CA LYS A 303 8.02 33.89 -3.72
C LYS A 303 8.32 32.39 -3.77
N LEU A 304 7.30 31.60 -4.06
CA LEU A 304 7.40 30.19 -4.43
C LEU A 304 7.12 30.04 -5.92
N THR A 305 7.96 29.31 -6.63
CA THR A 305 7.75 28.93 -8.03
C THR A 305 7.34 27.48 -8.08
N LEU A 306 6.22 27.23 -8.75
CA LEU A 306 5.60 25.92 -8.89
C LEU A 306 5.95 25.29 -10.23
N TYR A 307 5.90 23.95 -10.29
CA TYR A 307 6.18 23.20 -11.52
C TYR A 307 5.25 23.57 -12.69
N ALA A 308 4.00 23.95 -12.38
CA ALA A 308 2.99 24.35 -13.36
C ALA A 308 2.15 25.53 -12.84
N PHE A 309 1.41 26.18 -13.73
CA PHE A 309 0.45 27.21 -13.34
C PHE A 309 -0.68 26.62 -12.51
N MET A 310 -1.24 27.39 -11.58
CA MET A 310 -2.31 26.91 -10.71
C MET A 310 -3.69 27.00 -11.36
N SER A 311 -4.47 25.93 -11.23
CA SER A 311 -5.90 25.85 -11.50
C SER A 311 -6.64 25.09 -10.38
N LEU A 312 -7.95 25.31 -10.31
CA LEU A 312 -8.87 24.50 -9.51
C LEU A 312 -8.98 23.07 -10.07
N LEU A 313 -9.47 22.12 -9.26
CA LEU A 313 -9.71 20.72 -9.65
C LEU A 313 -10.70 20.58 -10.82
N ASN A 314 -11.54 21.59 -11.06
CA ASN A 314 -12.45 21.67 -12.22
C ASN A 314 -11.79 22.31 -13.47
N ASN A 315 -10.47 22.47 -13.47
CA ASN A 315 -9.65 23.11 -14.51
C ASN A 315 -9.88 24.62 -14.71
N GLN A 316 -10.60 25.31 -13.82
CA GLN A 316 -10.71 26.77 -13.89
C GLN A 316 -9.41 27.46 -13.48
N ILE A 317 -8.95 28.38 -14.31
CA ILE A 317 -7.76 29.21 -14.07
C ILE A 317 -8.21 30.53 -13.46
N ILE A 318 -7.82 30.78 -12.21
CA ILE A 318 -8.25 31.94 -11.41
C ILE A 318 -7.07 32.50 -10.61
N SER A 319 -7.25 33.67 -9.99
CA SER A 319 -6.32 34.12 -8.94
C SER A 319 -6.60 33.34 -7.66
N PHE A 320 -5.53 33.00 -6.93
CA PHE A 320 -5.59 32.32 -5.63
C PHE A 320 -5.18 33.29 -4.50
N SER A 321 -5.22 34.60 -4.74
CA SER A 321 -4.87 35.59 -3.71
C SER A 321 -5.86 35.50 -2.55
N GLY A 322 -5.34 35.37 -1.33
CA GLY A 322 -6.13 35.16 -0.11
C GLY A 322 -6.51 33.71 0.17
N ALA A 323 -6.18 32.76 -0.71
CA ALA A 323 -6.44 31.34 -0.49
C ALA A 323 -5.57 30.79 0.65
N GLU A 324 -6.13 29.84 1.41
CA GLU A 324 -5.34 28.99 2.30
C GLU A 324 -4.46 28.09 1.43
N ILE A 325 -3.22 27.85 1.87
CA ILE A 325 -2.29 26.94 1.23
C ILE A 325 -1.77 25.96 2.27
N PHE A 326 -1.71 24.68 1.92
CA PHE A 326 -1.18 23.65 2.81
C PHE A 326 -0.48 22.51 2.07
N THR A 327 0.35 21.76 2.78
CA THR A 327 1.04 20.59 2.21
C THR A 327 0.10 19.40 2.05
N ALA A 328 -0.07 18.91 0.82
CA ALA A 328 -0.83 17.70 0.51
C ALA A 328 -0.37 17.11 -0.83
N SER A 329 -0.31 15.78 -0.91
CA SER A 329 0.17 15.06 -2.09
C SER A 329 -0.08 13.55 -1.98
N TYR A 330 0.05 12.84 -3.10
CA TYR A 330 0.50 11.45 -3.08
C TYR A 330 1.98 11.38 -2.70
N GLN A 331 2.38 10.47 -1.81
CA GLN A 331 3.80 10.34 -1.44
C GLN A 331 4.64 9.83 -2.61
N ILE A 332 4.12 8.88 -3.40
CA ILE A 332 4.78 8.37 -4.61
C ILE A 332 3.80 8.34 -5.78
N SER A 333 4.27 8.77 -6.95
CA SER A 333 3.57 8.68 -8.22
C SER A 333 4.40 7.86 -9.23
N ALA A 334 3.81 6.76 -9.70
CA ALA A 334 4.40 5.84 -10.65
C ALA A 334 3.52 5.76 -11.90
N VAL A 335 3.72 6.70 -12.83
CA VAL A 335 2.88 6.86 -14.03
C VAL A 335 3.56 6.41 -15.33
N GLN A 336 4.88 6.22 -15.31
CA GLN A 336 5.64 5.69 -16.46
C GLN A 336 5.59 4.16 -16.47
N PRO A 337 5.75 3.48 -17.62
CA PRO A 337 5.63 2.03 -17.68
C PRO A 337 6.81 1.30 -17.02
N ASN A 338 6.59 0.02 -16.69
CA ASN A 338 7.58 -0.94 -16.20
C ASN A 338 8.25 -0.58 -14.86
N ILE A 339 7.62 0.23 -14.02
CA ILE A 339 8.16 0.61 -12.71
C ILE A 339 8.05 -0.54 -11.73
N ARG A 340 9.07 -0.69 -10.86
CA ARG A 340 9.02 -1.58 -9.70
C ARG A 340 9.24 -0.82 -8.40
N ILE A 341 8.40 -1.09 -7.39
CA ILE A 341 8.59 -0.64 -6.01
C ILE A 341 8.58 -1.87 -5.09
N ASP A 342 9.54 -1.96 -4.18
CA ASP A 342 9.69 -3.11 -3.29
C ASP A 342 10.14 -2.70 -1.88
N ASN A 343 9.76 -3.48 -0.86
CA ASN A 343 10.26 -3.38 0.52
C ASN A 343 10.18 -1.98 1.16
N LEU A 344 9.04 -1.29 1.07
CA LEU A 344 8.87 0.07 1.57
C LEU A 344 7.66 0.18 2.51
N MET A 345 7.83 0.95 3.59
CA MET A 345 6.71 1.40 4.42
C MET A 345 6.33 2.84 4.07
N LEU A 346 5.05 3.09 3.89
CA LEU A 346 4.47 4.43 3.72
C LEU A 346 3.65 4.74 4.97
N ASP A 347 4.04 5.79 5.69
CA ASP A 347 3.28 6.30 6.84
C ASP A 347 2.65 7.64 6.47
N GLY A 348 1.33 7.65 6.35
CA GLY A 348 0.56 8.85 6.00
C GLY A 348 0.50 9.88 7.14
N ASN A 349 0.92 9.52 8.36
CA ASN A 349 0.89 10.39 9.54
C ASN A 349 -0.46 11.09 9.71
N LYS A 350 -1.54 10.29 9.70
CA LYS A 350 -2.93 10.74 9.76
C LYS A 350 -3.22 11.81 10.82
N GLU A 351 -2.74 11.59 12.05
CA GLU A 351 -3.02 12.50 13.18
C GLU A 351 -2.48 13.92 12.95
N GLY A 352 -1.37 14.06 12.21
CA GLY A 352 -0.82 15.36 11.84
C GLY A 352 -1.49 16.03 10.63
N ASN A 353 -2.51 15.38 10.03
CA ASN A 353 -3.03 15.70 8.71
C ASN A 353 -4.56 15.46 8.58
N LEU A 354 -5.35 15.75 9.62
CA LEU A 354 -6.77 15.34 9.69
C LEU A 354 -7.77 16.12 8.81
N LEU A 355 -7.45 17.35 8.42
CA LEU A 355 -8.41 18.26 7.77
C LEU A 355 -8.32 18.21 6.24
N ASP A 356 -9.32 18.71 5.52
CA ASP A 356 -9.27 19.04 4.08
C ASP A 356 -8.60 17.97 3.19
N ASN A 357 -8.81 16.70 3.52
CA ASN A 357 -8.31 15.58 2.72
C ASN A 357 -9.31 15.27 1.62
N ARG A 358 -8.77 14.98 0.44
CA ARG A 358 -9.54 14.70 -0.77
C ARG A 358 -8.88 13.57 -1.53
N TRP A 359 -9.67 12.67 -2.10
CA TRP A 359 -9.14 11.57 -2.89
C TRP A 359 -8.25 12.07 -4.06
N GLU A 360 -8.49 13.27 -4.59
CA GLU A 360 -7.73 13.82 -5.73
C GLU A 360 -6.26 14.12 -5.43
N PHE A 361 -5.90 14.39 -4.18
CA PHE A 361 -4.55 14.85 -3.82
C PHE A 361 -4.00 14.28 -2.50
N SER A 362 -4.81 13.57 -1.72
CA SER A 362 -4.40 12.96 -0.45
C SER A 362 -4.37 11.44 -0.58
N GLY A 363 -3.18 10.88 -0.70
CA GLY A 363 -2.97 9.44 -0.67
C GLY A 363 -1.51 9.04 -0.55
N GLU A 364 -1.22 7.75 -0.57
CA GLU A 364 0.15 7.26 -0.39
C GLU A 364 0.78 6.84 -1.72
N LEU A 365 0.05 6.08 -2.54
CA LEU A 365 0.50 5.63 -3.86
C LEU A 365 -0.49 6.01 -4.97
N TYR A 366 0.03 6.63 -6.04
CA TYR A 366 -0.66 6.80 -7.31
C TYR A 366 0.02 5.98 -8.41
N LEU A 367 -0.61 4.88 -8.85
CA LEU A 367 0.01 3.83 -9.67
C LEU A 367 -0.69 3.69 -11.01
N GLN A 368 -0.14 4.32 -12.05
CA GLN A 368 -0.62 4.20 -13.44
C GLN A 368 0.36 3.43 -14.34
N SER A 369 1.48 2.96 -13.78
CA SER A 369 2.52 2.24 -14.52
C SER A 369 1.97 0.99 -15.20
N GLU A 370 2.01 0.96 -16.53
CA GLU A 370 1.74 -0.26 -17.29
C GLU A 370 2.79 -1.32 -17.00
N ASN A 371 2.36 -2.56 -16.74
CA ASN A 371 3.22 -3.67 -16.32
C ASN A 371 4.00 -3.38 -15.02
N GLY A 372 3.53 -2.44 -14.20
CA GLY A 372 4.14 -2.08 -12.94
C GLY A 372 4.11 -3.23 -11.92
N LYS A 373 5.14 -3.33 -11.07
CA LYS A 373 5.26 -4.36 -10.03
C LYS A 373 5.48 -3.72 -8.68
N PHE A 374 4.50 -3.84 -7.79
CA PHE A 374 4.52 -3.22 -6.48
C PHE A 374 4.38 -4.31 -5.43
N MET A 375 5.45 -4.53 -4.66
CA MET A 375 5.60 -5.74 -3.85
C MET A 375 6.11 -5.43 -2.46
N ASN A 376 5.70 -6.25 -1.48
CA ASN A 376 6.22 -6.19 -0.10
C ASN A 376 6.11 -4.77 0.51
N LEU A 377 4.93 -4.16 0.39
CA LEU A 377 4.67 -2.80 0.87
C LEU A 377 3.80 -2.83 2.11
N SER A 378 4.08 -1.92 3.04
CA SER A 378 3.22 -1.64 4.19
C SER A 378 2.75 -0.19 4.12
N ILE A 379 1.45 0.04 4.26
CA ILE A 379 0.86 1.38 4.26
C ILE A 379 0.08 1.56 5.55
N ALA A 380 0.43 2.60 6.31
CA ALA A 380 -0.13 2.88 7.62
C ALA A 380 -0.66 4.31 7.67
N ASN A 381 -1.74 4.52 8.42
CA ASN A 381 -2.23 5.85 8.78
C ASN A 381 -2.43 6.77 7.56
N SER A 382 -2.97 6.23 6.46
CA SER A 382 -3.25 7.01 5.26
C SER A 382 -4.29 8.11 5.56
N ILE A 383 -4.01 9.32 5.08
CA ILE A 383 -4.90 10.49 5.23
C ILE A 383 -6.05 10.49 4.22
N GLY A 384 -5.92 9.71 3.15
CA GLY A 384 -6.93 9.52 2.11
C GLY A 384 -6.82 8.12 1.53
N GLU A 385 -6.76 8.01 0.20
CA GLU A 385 -6.64 6.72 -0.49
C GLU A 385 -5.26 6.10 -0.26
N SER A 386 -5.20 4.84 0.16
CA SER A 386 -3.89 4.21 0.41
C SER A 386 -3.18 3.91 -0.91
N ILE A 387 -3.88 3.29 -1.86
CA ILE A 387 -3.37 3.01 -3.21
C ILE A 387 -4.44 3.36 -4.25
N ASN A 388 -4.10 4.22 -5.20
CA ASN A 388 -4.84 4.37 -6.46
C ASN A 388 -4.14 3.59 -7.56
N LEU A 389 -4.85 2.66 -8.20
CA LEU A 389 -4.33 1.73 -9.20
C LEU A 389 -5.06 1.88 -10.53
N PHE A 390 -4.39 2.50 -11.50
CA PHE A 390 -4.94 2.87 -12.81
C PHE A 390 -4.17 2.33 -14.02
N GLY A 391 -3.07 1.59 -13.81
CA GLY A 391 -2.25 1.05 -14.90
C GLY A 391 -2.82 -0.24 -15.53
N ASN A 392 -2.39 -0.56 -16.76
CA ASN A 392 -2.70 -1.84 -17.42
C ASN A 392 -1.72 -2.95 -17.02
N ASN A 393 -2.23 -4.16 -16.77
CA ASN A 393 -1.45 -5.32 -16.32
C ASN A 393 -0.53 -5.09 -15.09
N PRO A 394 -0.94 -4.35 -14.04
CA PRO A 394 -0.12 -4.18 -12.85
C PRO A 394 -0.21 -5.39 -11.92
N LEU A 395 0.85 -5.58 -11.12
CA LEU A 395 0.90 -6.56 -10.04
C LEU A 395 1.04 -5.85 -8.69
N LEU A 396 0.07 -6.02 -7.80
CA LEU A 396 0.17 -5.76 -6.37
C LEU A 396 0.33 -7.09 -5.63
N ARG A 397 1.44 -7.27 -4.89
CA ARG A 397 1.68 -8.52 -4.16
C ARG A 397 2.29 -8.31 -2.78
N ASN A 398 1.84 -9.08 -1.78
CA ASN A 398 2.35 -9.00 -0.41
C ASN A 398 2.20 -7.58 0.17
N ILE A 399 0.96 -7.06 0.16
CA ILE A 399 0.67 -5.70 0.61
C ILE A 399 -0.06 -5.76 1.95
N THR A 400 0.32 -4.89 2.89
CA THR A 400 -0.41 -4.69 4.15
C THR A 400 -0.86 -3.23 4.24
N ILE A 401 -2.14 -2.99 4.49
CA ILE A 401 -2.71 -1.65 4.64
C ILE A 401 -3.47 -1.59 5.96
N PHE A 402 -3.21 -0.58 6.79
CA PHE A 402 -3.93 -0.41 8.05
C PHE A 402 -4.17 1.05 8.47
N ASN A 403 -5.31 1.26 9.13
CA ASN A 403 -5.70 2.52 9.77
C ASN A 403 -5.86 3.72 8.80
N GLY A 404 -6.35 3.49 7.59
CA GLY A 404 -6.54 4.51 6.55
C GLY A 404 -7.91 5.20 6.58
N ASN A 405 -7.95 6.49 6.25
CA ASN A 405 -9.21 7.25 6.17
C ASN A 405 -10.03 6.91 4.91
N GLY A 406 -9.38 6.71 3.77
CA GLY A 406 -10.00 6.33 2.50
C GLY A 406 -9.97 4.83 2.21
N ASN A 407 -10.09 4.46 0.95
CA ASN A 407 -10.01 3.07 0.50
C ASN A 407 -8.61 2.49 0.73
N GLY A 408 -8.58 1.16 0.84
CA GLY A 408 -7.32 0.43 0.82
C GLY A 408 -6.71 0.49 -0.58
N ILE A 409 -7.42 -0.05 -1.56
CA ILE A 409 -7.04 -0.04 -2.97
C ILE A 409 -8.22 0.48 -3.77
N HIS A 410 -8.01 1.57 -4.49
CA HIS A 410 -8.97 2.16 -5.42
C HIS A 410 -8.54 1.82 -6.85
N LEU A 411 -9.42 1.17 -7.61
CA LEU A 411 -9.23 0.78 -9.00
C LEU A 411 -10.00 1.72 -9.95
N GLY A 412 -9.40 2.02 -11.09
CA GLY A 412 -10.04 2.83 -12.14
C GLY A 412 -9.27 2.80 -13.46
N THR A 413 -9.96 2.76 -14.59
CA THR A 413 -9.34 2.81 -15.93
C THR A 413 -8.19 1.79 -16.11
N ASN A 414 -8.34 0.59 -15.55
CA ASN A 414 -7.31 -0.44 -15.53
C ASN A 414 -7.82 -1.79 -16.04
N SER A 415 -6.95 -2.50 -16.75
CA SER A 415 -7.25 -3.84 -17.29
C SER A 415 -6.22 -4.88 -16.87
N ARG A 416 -6.65 -6.14 -16.71
CA ARG A 416 -5.77 -7.30 -16.45
C ARG A 416 -4.87 -7.16 -15.21
N TYR A 417 -5.33 -6.45 -14.20
CA TYR A 417 -4.59 -6.26 -12.95
C TYR A 417 -4.57 -7.54 -12.11
N THR A 418 -3.56 -7.69 -11.27
CA THR A 418 -3.47 -8.76 -10.26
C THR A 418 -3.23 -8.16 -8.89
N ILE A 419 -4.10 -8.47 -7.94
CA ILE A 419 -3.96 -8.17 -6.50
C ILE A 419 -3.87 -9.51 -5.77
N ASP A 420 -2.72 -9.79 -5.15
CA ASP A 420 -2.41 -11.12 -4.63
C ASP A 420 -1.74 -11.06 -3.25
N ASN A 421 -2.23 -11.85 -2.30
CA ASN A 421 -1.70 -11.91 -0.93
C ASN A 421 -1.68 -10.53 -0.25
N VAL A 422 -2.87 -9.99 0.03
CA VAL A 422 -3.07 -8.66 0.60
C VAL A 422 -3.85 -8.72 1.91
N ARG A 423 -3.45 -7.92 2.90
CA ARG A 423 -4.15 -7.74 4.17
C ARG A 423 -4.55 -6.27 4.34
N ILE A 424 -5.83 -5.99 4.55
CA ILE A 424 -6.37 -4.64 4.72
C ILE A 424 -7.19 -4.56 6.00
N GLU A 425 -6.87 -3.63 6.90
CA GLU A 425 -7.53 -3.50 8.19
C GLU A 425 -7.88 -2.06 8.53
N ASN A 426 -9.09 -1.81 9.04
CA ASN A 426 -9.49 -0.50 9.54
C ASN A 426 -9.29 0.60 8.48
N VAL A 427 -9.94 0.43 7.34
CA VAL A 427 -9.93 1.40 6.23
C VAL A 427 -11.33 1.97 6.00
N ASN A 428 -11.43 3.02 5.19
CA ASN A 428 -12.66 3.79 5.02
C ASN A 428 -13.15 4.40 6.34
N LEU A 429 -12.24 4.74 7.25
CA LEU A 429 -12.60 5.14 8.61
C LEU A 429 -13.52 6.36 8.66
N LEU A 430 -13.38 7.31 7.74
CA LEU A 430 -14.29 8.46 7.63
C LEU A 430 -15.70 8.01 7.20
N ALA A 431 -15.80 7.25 6.10
CA ALA A 431 -17.08 6.74 5.60
C ALA A 431 -17.79 5.80 6.60
N MET A 432 -17.02 5.04 7.37
CA MET A 432 -17.54 4.20 8.45
C MET A 432 -18.22 5.03 9.54
N GLN A 433 -17.79 6.28 9.74
CA GLN A 433 -18.37 7.29 10.64
C GLN A 433 -19.36 8.23 9.94
N GLU A 434 -19.79 7.91 8.72
CA GLU A 434 -20.72 8.72 7.90
C GLU A 434 -20.15 10.08 7.48
N ASP A 435 -18.82 10.23 7.46
CA ASP A 435 -18.11 11.36 6.87
C ASP A 435 -17.63 11.00 5.45
N TYR A 436 -18.23 11.64 4.45
CA TYR A 436 -17.94 11.44 3.02
C TYR A 436 -17.17 12.64 2.40
N SER A 437 -16.44 13.38 3.23
CA SER A 437 -15.67 14.56 2.78
C SER A 437 -14.50 14.21 1.86
N LEU A 438 -13.93 13.00 2.01
CA LEU A 438 -12.82 12.52 1.18
C LEU A 438 -13.25 12.32 -0.29
N GLY A 439 -14.46 11.78 -0.50
CA GLY A 439 -15.00 11.39 -1.79
C GLY A 439 -14.52 10.00 -2.25
N HIS A 440 -15.31 9.37 -3.13
CA HIS A 440 -15.06 8.07 -3.76
C HIS A 440 -15.00 6.89 -2.77
N GLU A 441 -15.91 6.85 -1.81
CA GLU A 441 -15.99 5.79 -0.80
C GLU A 441 -16.51 4.47 -1.42
N GLY A 442 -15.68 3.42 -1.42
CA GLY A 442 -16.06 2.11 -1.98
C GLY A 442 -15.68 0.90 -1.14
N GLY A 443 -14.74 1.05 -0.20
CA GLY A 443 -14.36 0.00 0.75
C GLY A 443 -12.87 -0.33 0.77
N ALA A 444 -12.53 -1.56 1.12
CA ALA A 444 -11.15 -2.03 1.16
C ALA A 444 -10.57 -2.15 -0.25
N ILE A 445 -11.32 -2.73 -1.19
CA ILE A 445 -11.05 -2.67 -2.62
C ILE A 445 -12.24 -1.98 -3.29
N ALA A 446 -12.02 -0.76 -3.76
CA ALA A 446 -13.04 0.07 -4.40
C ALA A 446 -12.85 0.08 -5.91
N PHE A 447 -13.96 0.01 -6.64
CA PHE A 447 -14.03 0.12 -8.09
C PHE A 447 -14.62 1.49 -8.46
N SER A 448 -14.05 2.08 -9.50
CA SER A 448 -14.58 3.23 -10.21
C SER A 448 -14.77 2.82 -11.68
N ASP A 449 -14.63 3.73 -12.63
CA ASP A 449 -14.96 3.46 -14.03
C ASP A 449 -13.87 2.61 -14.73
N ASN A 450 -14.28 1.75 -15.66
CA ASN A 450 -13.43 0.97 -16.56
C ASN A 450 -12.41 0.03 -15.88
N VAL A 451 -12.87 -0.86 -15.01
CA VAL A 451 -12.03 -1.82 -14.28
C VAL A 451 -12.32 -3.27 -14.71
N HIS A 452 -11.59 -3.83 -15.68
CA HIS A 452 -11.97 -5.13 -16.26
C HIS A 452 -10.88 -6.21 -16.32
N GLY A 453 -11.31 -7.47 -16.30
CA GLY A 453 -10.46 -8.63 -16.55
C GLY A 453 -9.38 -8.89 -15.51
N GLY A 454 -9.56 -8.41 -14.28
CA GLY A 454 -8.59 -8.54 -13.18
C GLY A 454 -8.74 -9.82 -12.35
N LEU A 455 -7.72 -10.08 -11.54
CA LEU A 455 -7.69 -11.13 -10.52
C LEU A 455 -7.42 -10.52 -9.15
N VAL A 456 -8.33 -10.75 -8.20
CA VAL A 456 -8.15 -10.48 -6.77
C VAL A 456 -8.08 -11.83 -6.06
N HIS A 457 -6.91 -12.16 -5.52
CA HIS A 457 -6.64 -13.49 -4.97
C HIS A 457 -5.99 -13.43 -3.58
N ASN A 458 -6.44 -14.29 -2.68
CA ASN A 458 -5.85 -14.45 -1.34
C ASN A 458 -5.79 -13.11 -0.57
N VAL A 459 -6.96 -12.55 -0.30
CA VAL A 459 -7.11 -11.24 0.36
C VAL A 459 -7.84 -11.38 1.69
N TYR A 460 -7.30 -10.76 2.73
CA TYR A 460 -7.95 -10.61 4.03
C TYR A 460 -8.36 -9.16 4.26
N VAL A 461 -9.62 -8.93 4.64
CA VAL A 461 -10.16 -7.62 4.98
C VAL A 461 -10.88 -7.66 6.32
N GLU A 462 -10.61 -6.68 7.17
CA GLU A 462 -11.28 -6.49 8.45
C GLU A 462 -11.65 -5.02 8.68
N ASN A 463 -12.88 -4.78 9.17
CA ASN A 463 -13.40 -3.46 9.54
C ASN A 463 -13.30 -2.42 8.40
N ALA A 464 -14.08 -2.62 7.34
CA ALA A 464 -14.17 -1.72 6.19
C ALA A 464 -15.63 -1.46 5.77
N LEU A 465 -15.86 -0.45 4.92
CA LEU A 465 -17.17 -0.18 4.32
C LEU A 465 -17.64 -1.36 3.46
N ALA A 466 -16.75 -1.91 2.63
CA ALA A 466 -16.96 -3.16 1.90
C ALA A 466 -15.64 -3.94 1.80
N VAL A 467 -15.68 -5.27 1.62
CA VAL A 467 -14.47 -6.02 1.19
C VAL A 467 -14.15 -5.62 -0.24
N VAL A 468 -15.15 -5.70 -1.12
CA VAL A 468 -15.11 -5.18 -2.49
C VAL A 468 -16.37 -4.37 -2.74
N GLY A 469 -16.25 -3.16 -3.28
CA GLY A 469 -17.41 -2.32 -3.60
C GLY A 469 -17.19 -1.42 -4.82
N GLY A 470 -18.26 -0.74 -5.24
CA GLY A 470 -18.24 0.18 -6.38
C GLY A 470 -18.39 -0.45 -7.77
N ILE A 471 -18.61 -1.77 -7.88
CA ILE A 471 -18.75 -2.46 -9.17
C ILE A 471 -20.11 -2.11 -9.79
N SER A 472 -20.14 -1.44 -10.94
CA SER A 472 -21.39 -0.82 -11.40
C SER A 472 -21.67 -0.74 -12.91
N GLY A 473 -20.71 -1.05 -13.79
CA GLY A 473 -20.89 -0.91 -15.25
C GLY A 473 -20.45 -2.10 -16.12
N GLU A 474 -20.76 -2.11 -17.43
CA GLU A 474 -20.26 -3.14 -18.37
C GLU A 474 -18.73 -3.23 -18.33
N ASP A 475 -18.11 -2.08 -18.15
CA ASP A 475 -16.69 -1.84 -18.10
C ASP A 475 -16.02 -2.37 -16.81
N ASP A 476 -16.80 -2.91 -15.87
CA ASP A 476 -16.33 -3.63 -14.69
C ASP A 476 -16.46 -5.17 -14.80
N SER A 477 -16.62 -5.69 -16.02
CA SER A 477 -16.84 -7.12 -16.28
C SER A 477 -15.55 -7.96 -16.24
N ASP A 478 -15.72 -9.28 -16.31
CA ASP A 478 -14.63 -10.27 -16.41
C ASP A 478 -13.68 -10.35 -15.21
N ASN A 479 -14.06 -9.78 -14.06
CA ASN A 479 -13.26 -9.80 -12.84
C ASN A 479 -13.44 -11.10 -12.04
N ASN A 480 -12.33 -11.64 -11.54
CA ASN A 480 -12.30 -12.86 -10.74
C ASN A 480 -11.80 -12.58 -9.31
N TYR A 481 -12.56 -13.08 -8.33
CA TYR A 481 -12.31 -12.91 -6.90
C TYR A 481 -12.18 -14.30 -6.27
N ASP A 482 -10.99 -14.69 -5.80
CA ASP A 482 -10.72 -16.02 -5.25
C ASP A 482 -10.04 -15.95 -3.87
N LYS A 483 -10.51 -16.76 -2.90
CA LYS A 483 -9.94 -16.83 -1.54
C LYS A 483 -9.95 -15.48 -0.81
N LEU A 484 -11.09 -14.81 -0.81
CA LEU A 484 -11.29 -13.62 0.01
C LEU A 484 -11.80 -14.01 1.40
N THR A 485 -11.26 -13.37 2.43
CA THR A 485 -11.80 -13.41 3.78
C THR A 485 -12.20 -12.01 4.20
N GLY A 486 -13.49 -11.79 4.47
CA GLY A 486 -14.02 -10.53 4.97
C GLY A 486 -14.60 -10.68 6.37
N ILE A 487 -14.25 -9.77 7.28
CA ILE A 487 -14.71 -9.80 8.68
C ILE A 487 -15.20 -8.41 9.10
N ASN A 488 -16.38 -8.34 9.74
CA ASN A 488 -16.93 -7.13 10.35
C ASN A 488 -17.00 -5.92 9.39
N CYS A 489 -17.26 -6.15 8.10
CA CYS A 489 -17.42 -5.09 7.10
C CYS A 489 -18.90 -4.70 6.96
N LYS A 490 -19.23 -3.45 6.61
CA LYS A 490 -20.65 -3.11 6.33
C LYS A 490 -21.18 -3.94 5.14
N LYS A 491 -20.34 -4.22 4.14
CA LYS A 491 -20.66 -5.14 3.02
C LYS A 491 -19.55 -6.15 2.77
N ALA A 492 -19.92 -7.36 2.39
CA ALA A 492 -19.00 -8.34 1.82
C ALA A 492 -18.68 -7.95 0.37
N PHE A 493 -19.69 -7.86 -0.48
CA PHE A 493 -19.58 -7.27 -1.82
C PHE A 493 -20.69 -6.26 -2.04
N GLU A 494 -20.39 -5.25 -2.83
CA GLU A 494 -21.38 -4.37 -3.47
C GLU A 494 -21.20 -4.39 -4.99
N ILE A 495 -22.10 -5.11 -5.66
CA ILE A 495 -22.27 -5.04 -7.11
C ILE A 495 -23.61 -4.38 -7.38
N LYS A 496 -23.59 -3.18 -7.98
CA LYS A 496 -24.78 -2.37 -8.19
C LYS A 496 -24.76 -1.69 -9.55
N GLN A 497 -25.41 -2.31 -10.53
CA GLN A 497 -25.58 -1.70 -11.85
C GLN A 497 -26.55 -0.52 -11.76
N LEU A 498 -26.04 0.69 -12.00
CA LEU A 498 -26.77 1.95 -11.88
C LEU A 498 -27.71 2.18 -13.08
N TYR A 499 -28.61 3.15 -12.96
CA TYR A 499 -29.50 3.55 -14.06
C TYR A 499 -28.68 4.00 -15.28
N GLY A 500 -28.92 3.38 -16.44
CA GLY A 500 -28.16 3.65 -17.67
C GLY A 500 -26.85 2.86 -17.79
N GLY A 501 -26.42 2.14 -16.75
CA GLY A 501 -25.43 1.08 -16.89
C GLY A 501 -26.06 -0.13 -17.56
N ASP A 502 -25.37 -0.75 -18.50
CA ASP A 502 -25.87 -1.90 -19.25
C ASP A 502 -24.91 -3.09 -19.09
N LYS A 503 -25.42 -4.32 -19.01
CA LYS A 503 -24.69 -5.57 -19.31
C LYS A 503 -23.43 -5.88 -18.49
N LEU A 504 -23.35 -5.51 -17.22
CA LEU A 504 -22.32 -6.05 -16.32
C LEU A 504 -22.32 -7.59 -16.38
N LYS A 505 -21.17 -8.22 -16.58
CA LYS A 505 -21.13 -9.67 -16.83
C LYS A 505 -19.87 -10.38 -16.37
N ASP A 506 -20.00 -11.70 -16.29
CA ASP A 506 -18.88 -12.64 -16.19
C ASP A 506 -18.01 -12.44 -14.94
N ILE A 507 -18.65 -12.08 -13.81
CA ILE A 507 -18.00 -11.98 -12.50
C ILE A 507 -17.99 -13.34 -11.79
N GLN A 508 -16.86 -13.68 -11.16
CA GLN A 508 -16.71 -14.90 -10.37
C GLN A 508 -16.20 -14.62 -8.97
N ILE A 509 -16.90 -15.13 -7.95
CA ILE A 509 -16.50 -15.08 -6.53
C ILE A 509 -16.36 -16.52 -6.04
N THR A 510 -15.15 -16.95 -5.69
CA THR A 510 -14.86 -18.35 -5.36
C THR A 510 -14.06 -18.52 -4.08
N ASN A 511 -14.25 -19.67 -3.41
CA ASN A 511 -13.47 -20.11 -2.26
C ASN A 511 -13.36 -19.06 -1.14
N SER A 512 -14.41 -18.29 -0.92
CA SER A 512 -14.38 -17.06 -0.10
C SER A 512 -15.26 -17.18 1.14
N LYS A 513 -14.92 -16.42 2.18
CA LYS A 513 -15.59 -16.46 3.48
C LYS A 513 -15.88 -15.06 3.99
N PHE A 514 -17.13 -14.82 4.39
CA PHE A 514 -17.59 -13.54 4.92
C PHE A 514 -18.26 -13.74 6.27
N ILE A 515 -17.79 -13.02 7.29
CA ILE A 515 -18.18 -13.21 8.69
C ILE A 515 -18.62 -11.87 9.27
N ASN A 516 -19.85 -11.81 9.78
CA ASN A 516 -20.46 -10.61 10.35
C ASN A 516 -20.38 -9.39 9.40
N CYS A 517 -20.35 -9.64 8.09
CA CYS A 517 -20.64 -8.59 7.13
C CYS A 517 -22.17 -8.41 7.07
N SER A 518 -22.70 -7.19 6.88
CA SER A 518 -24.17 -7.06 6.84
C SER A 518 -24.78 -7.81 5.65
N SER A 519 -24.18 -7.68 4.46
CA SER A 519 -24.69 -8.28 3.23
C SER A 519 -23.62 -8.54 2.17
N LEU A 520 -23.86 -9.53 1.32
CA LEU A 520 -23.32 -9.66 -0.03
C LEU A 520 -24.43 -9.23 -1.00
N GLU A 521 -24.23 -8.12 -1.70
CA GLU A 521 -25.25 -7.49 -2.56
C GLU A 521 -24.87 -7.58 -4.03
N ILE A 522 -25.79 -8.10 -4.85
CA ILE A 522 -25.68 -8.09 -6.31
C ILE A 522 -27.02 -7.60 -6.87
N SER A 523 -27.01 -6.43 -7.49
CA SER A 523 -28.23 -5.84 -8.00
C SER A 523 -28.04 -5.12 -9.32
N SER A 524 -29.05 -5.21 -10.19
CA SER A 524 -29.27 -4.22 -11.24
C SER A 524 -30.39 -3.28 -10.85
N ASN A 525 -30.38 -2.06 -11.38
CA ASN A 525 -31.51 -1.14 -11.24
C ASN A 525 -32.82 -1.86 -11.66
N LEU A 526 -33.86 -1.79 -10.82
CA LEU A 526 -35.13 -2.53 -11.00
C LEU A 526 -35.90 -2.15 -12.28
N THR A 527 -35.62 -1.00 -12.87
CA THR A 527 -36.25 -0.56 -14.14
C THR A 527 -35.48 -1.04 -15.38
N THR A 528 -34.31 -1.64 -15.19
CA THR A 528 -33.49 -2.19 -16.28
C THR A 528 -34.20 -3.40 -16.89
N PRO A 529 -34.44 -3.42 -18.21
CA PRO A 529 -34.97 -4.61 -18.87
C PRO A 529 -34.07 -5.82 -18.63
N VAL A 530 -34.65 -7.01 -18.41
CA VAL A 530 -33.90 -8.26 -18.18
C VAL A 530 -32.82 -8.50 -19.25
N ALA A 531 -33.07 -8.09 -20.49
CA ALA A 531 -32.10 -8.19 -21.59
C ALA A 531 -30.82 -7.34 -21.40
N ASN A 532 -30.77 -6.44 -20.42
CA ASN A 532 -29.66 -5.53 -20.12
C ASN A 532 -29.17 -5.64 -18.66
N THR A 533 -29.81 -6.45 -17.81
CA THR A 533 -29.38 -6.65 -16.43
C THR A 533 -28.03 -7.36 -16.36
N ALA A 534 -27.41 -7.26 -15.19
CA ALA A 534 -26.19 -7.96 -14.88
C ALA A 534 -26.39 -9.47 -15.04
N ARG A 535 -25.38 -10.15 -15.59
CA ARG A 535 -25.49 -11.57 -15.96
C ARG A 535 -24.25 -12.41 -15.77
N ASN A 536 -24.42 -13.72 -15.84
CA ASN A 536 -23.33 -14.69 -15.73
C ASN A 536 -22.52 -14.52 -14.43
N ILE A 537 -23.20 -14.18 -13.33
CA ILE A 537 -22.56 -13.99 -12.04
C ILE A 537 -22.46 -15.33 -11.33
N LYS A 538 -21.25 -15.71 -10.90
CA LYS A 538 -20.97 -17.03 -10.32
C LYS A 538 -20.42 -16.91 -8.91
N LEU A 539 -21.09 -17.54 -7.95
CA LEU A 539 -20.58 -17.72 -6.59
C LEU A 539 -20.36 -19.22 -6.36
N ARG A 540 -19.13 -19.62 -6.05
CA ARG A 540 -18.79 -21.03 -5.79
C ARG A 540 -17.98 -21.21 -4.52
N ASN A 541 -18.38 -22.15 -3.66
CA ASN A 541 -17.68 -22.46 -2.41
C ASN A 541 -17.53 -21.19 -1.56
N VAL A 542 -18.67 -20.61 -1.17
CA VAL A 542 -18.74 -19.35 -0.43
C VAL A 542 -19.43 -19.56 0.91
N ASP A 543 -18.74 -19.16 1.98
CA ASP A 543 -19.23 -19.17 3.36
C ASP A 543 -19.77 -17.78 3.74
N LEU A 544 -21.04 -17.72 4.15
CA LEU A 544 -21.73 -16.54 4.64
C LEU A 544 -22.16 -16.79 6.09
N ILE A 545 -21.46 -16.17 7.05
CA ILE A 545 -21.70 -16.33 8.49
C ILE A 545 -22.21 -15.00 9.05
N ASN A 546 -23.45 -14.97 9.52
CA ASN A 546 -24.17 -13.74 9.90
C ASN A 546 -24.10 -12.66 8.82
N THR A 547 -24.22 -13.06 7.56
CA THR A 547 -24.13 -12.19 6.38
C THR A 547 -25.24 -12.53 5.40
N SER A 548 -26.06 -11.56 5.05
CA SER A 548 -27.17 -11.76 4.11
C SER A 548 -26.66 -11.97 2.69
N LEU A 549 -27.38 -12.75 1.88
CA LEU A 549 -27.20 -12.81 0.43
C LEU A 549 -28.37 -12.10 -0.23
N LEU A 550 -28.14 -10.94 -0.83
CA LEU A 550 -29.20 -10.10 -1.39
C LEU A 550 -29.00 -9.93 -2.89
N ILE A 551 -29.85 -10.57 -3.68
CA ILE A 551 -29.76 -10.56 -5.14
C ILE A 551 -31.03 -9.97 -5.74
N ALA A 552 -30.89 -8.98 -6.63
CA ALA A 552 -32.02 -8.29 -7.24
C ALA A 552 -31.83 -8.00 -8.74
N ASN A 553 -32.80 -8.36 -9.57
CA ASN A 553 -32.84 -8.09 -11.01
C ASN A 553 -31.58 -8.56 -11.76
N ILE A 554 -31.35 -9.87 -11.77
CA ILE A 554 -30.17 -10.53 -12.34
C ILE A 554 -30.62 -11.63 -13.30
N ASP A 555 -29.90 -11.79 -14.41
CA ASP A 555 -30.07 -12.92 -15.31
C ASP A 555 -28.88 -13.89 -15.19
N SER A 556 -29.09 -15.20 -15.31
CA SER A 556 -27.99 -16.17 -15.33
C SER A 556 -27.06 -16.11 -14.09
N LEU A 557 -27.65 -16.19 -12.89
CA LEU A 557 -26.96 -16.36 -11.62
C LEU A 557 -26.67 -17.84 -11.35
N TYR A 558 -25.43 -18.17 -10.97
CA TYR A 558 -25.02 -19.52 -10.63
C TYR A 558 -24.43 -19.56 -9.21
N LEU A 559 -25.19 -20.13 -8.27
CA LEU A 559 -24.74 -20.39 -6.90
C LEU A 559 -24.43 -21.88 -6.75
N ASP A 560 -23.23 -22.22 -6.30
CA ASP A 560 -22.81 -23.62 -6.08
C ASP A 560 -21.98 -23.75 -4.80
N TRP A 561 -22.35 -24.67 -3.90
CA TRP A 561 -21.69 -24.82 -2.60
C TRP A 561 -21.70 -23.54 -1.78
N ILE A 562 -22.89 -23.06 -1.45
CA ILE A 562 -23.08 -21.92 -0.54
C ILE A 562 -23.34 -22.46 0.86
N LEU A 563 -22.51 -22.04 1.81
CA LEU A 563 -22.69 -22.31 3.23
C LEU A 563 -23.22 -21.04 3.90
N PHE A 564 -24.48 -21.06 4.33
CA PHE A 564 -25.10 -19.95 5.04
C PHE A 564 -25.38 -20.35 6.48
N SER A 565 -24.87 -19.57 7.43
CA SER A 565 -25.24 -19.70 8.84
C SER A 565 -25.53 -18.34 9.45
N ALA A 566 -26.61 -18.22 10.22
CA ALA A 566 -26.92 -16.97 10.91
C ALA A 566 -27.65 -17.22 12.24
N SER A 567 -27.41 -16.34 13.21
CA SER A 567 -28.03 -16.39 14.54
C SER A 567 -29.17 -15.39 14.75
N SER A 568 -29.53 -14.60 13.73
CA SER A 568 -30.62 -13.59 13.79
C SER A 568 -31.54 -13.69 12.56
N GLU A 569 -32.77 -13.20 12.69
CA GLU A 569 -33.71 -12.97 11.59
C GLU A 569 -33.36 -11.76 10.72
N ASP A 570 -32.37 -10.96 11.09
CA ASP A 570 -31.87 -9.85 10.26
C ASP A 570 -31.13 -10.35 9.01
N ASN A 571 -30.62 -11.59 9.06
CA ASN A 571 -29.91 -12.19 7.95
C ASN A 571 -30.80 -13.09 7.11
N MET A 572 -30.72 -12.99 5.79
CA MET A 572 -31.55 -13.80 4.88
C MET A 572 -30.86 -14.07 3.55
N ILE A 573 -31.41 -15.04 2.80
CA ILE A 573 -31.16 -15.18 1.37
C ILE A 573 -32.36 -14.60 0.63
N ASN A 574 -32.15 -13.54 -0.13
CA ASN A 574 -33.16 -12.86 -0.92
C ASN A 574 -32.82 -12.97 -2.41
N LEU A 575 -33.72 -13.54 -3.20
CA LEU A 575 -33.67 -13.59 -4.65
C LEU A 575 -34.91 -12.88 -5.21
N ASP A 576 -34.70 -11.69 -5.77
CA ASP A 576 -35.78 -10.85 -6.32
C ASP A 576 -35.54 -10.60 -7.82
N PHE A 577 -36.53 -10.85 -8.67
CA PHE A 577 -36.40 -10.71 -10.15
C PHE A 577 -35.18 -11.46 -10.73
N VAL A 578 -34.91 -12.67 -10.24
CA VAL A 578 -33.79 -13.50 -10.71
C VAL A 578 -34.28 -14.45 -11.81
N ASN A 579 -33.59 -14.46 -12.94
CA ASN A 579 -33.99 -15.20 -14.14
C ASN A 579 -32.90 -16.18 -14.61
N ASN A 580 -33.30 -17.31 -15.22
CA ASN A 580 -32.38 -18.27 -15.87
C ASN A 580 -31.23 -18.76 -14.97
N SER A 581 -31.54 -19.04 -13.71
CA SER A 581 -30.55 -19.15 -12.65
C SER A 581 -30.59 -20.50 -11.93
N THR A 582 -29.47 -20.89 -11.32
CA THR A 582 -29.36 -22.14 -10.59
C THR A 582 -28.73 -21.95 -9.21
N VAL A 583 -29.30 -22.62 -8.21
CA VAL A 583 -28.75 -22.75 -6.87
C VAL A 583 -28.51 -24.24 -6.60
N ASN A 584 -27.26 -24.62 -6.39
CA ASN A 584 -26.88 -26.00 -6.19
C ASN A 584 -26.03 -26.17 -4.91
N ASN A 585 -26.22 -27.28 -4.19
CA ASN A 585 -25.43 -27.59 -2.98
C ASN A 585 -25.51 -26.49 -1.90
N LEU A 586 -26.69 -25.86 -1.72
CA LEU A 586 -26.91 -24.87 -0.67
C LEU A 586 -27.08 -25.56 0.69
N LYS A 587 -26.36 -25.10 1.71
CA LYS A 587 -26.61 -25.44 3.11
C LYS A 587 -26.93 -24.19 3.89
N MET A 588 -28.12 -24.12 4.49
CA MET A 588 -28.59 -23.00 5.29
C MET A 588 -28.95 -23.47 6.70
N ALA A 589 -28.40 -22.80 7.72
CA ALA A 589 -28.74 -23.01 9.12
C ALA A 589 -29.02 -21.66 9.81
N GLY A 590 -30.25 -21.48 10.29
CA GLY A 590 -30.68 -20.20 10.87
C GLY A 590 -31.02 -19.14 9.82
N GLY A 591 -30.97 -17.86 10.19
CA GLY A 591 -31.44 -16.74 9.35
C GLY A 591 -32.96 -16.68 9.26
N LYS A 592 -33.50 -15.67 8.55
CA LYS A 592 -34.94 -15.48 8.40
C LYS A 592 -35.59 -16.58 7.56
N ASN A 593 -35.27 -16.61 6.27
CA ASN A 593 -35.78 -17.56 5.28
C ASN A 593 -34.99 -17.42 3.97
N ILE A 594 -35.26 -18.31 3.02
CA ILE A 594 -35.00 -18.06 1.60
C ILE A 594 -36.24 -17.39 1.03
N TYR A 595 -36.12 -16.12 0.62
CA TYR A 595 -37.19 -15.37 0.00
C TYR A 595 -36.98 -15.29 -1.51
N ILE A 596 -37.98 -15.73 -2.28
CA ILE A 596 -37.96 -15.80 -3.74
C ILE A 596 -39.16 -15.02 -4.24
N ASN A 597 -38.88 -13.92 -4.95
CA ASN A 597 -39.89 -12.99 -5.42
C ASN A 597 -39.71 -12.70 -6.91
N GLN A 598 -40.80 -12.78 -7.67
CA GLN A 598 -40.84 -12.45 -9.10
C GLN A 598 -39.72 -13.10 -9.95
N CYS A 599 -39.27 -14.29 -9.56
CA CYS A 599 -38.25 -15.05 -10.28
C CYS A 599 -38.88 -15.95 -11.37
N ASP A 600 -38.09 -16.27 -12.40
CA ASP A 600 -38.44 -17.21 -13.47
C ASP A 600 -37.24 -18.09 -13.87
N ASN A 601 -37.53 -19.31 -14.32
CA ASN A 601 -36.54 -20.32 -14.68
C ASN A 601 -35.42 -20.46 -13.61
N LEU A 602 -35.83 -20.61 -12.35
CA LEU A 602 -34.95 -20.72 -11.19
C LEU A 602 -34.97 -22.14 -10.64
N LEU A 603 -33.82 -22.80 -10.64
CA LEU A 603 -33.66 -24.17 -10.16
C LEU A 603 -32.83 -24.24 -8.88
N PHE A 604 -33.43 -24.73 -7.80
CA PHE A 604 -32.74 -25.18 -6.60
C PHE A 604 -32.54 -26.70 -6.65
N SER A 605 -31.29 -27.18 -6.52
CA SER A 605 -30.97 -28.60 -6.40
C SER A 605 -30.00 -28.90 -5.26
N ASN A 606 -30.16 -30.06 -4.61
CA ASN A 606 -29.22 -30.52 -3.58
C ASN A 606 -29.10 -29.52 -2.42
N PHE A 607 -30.22 -29.08 -1.85
CA PHE A 607 -30.24 -28.07 -0.78
C PHE A 607 -30.58 -28.70 0.59
N ASP A 608 -30.08 -28.10 1.67
CA ASP A 608 -30.45 -28.42 3.05
C ASP A 608 -30.70 -27.13 3.83
N VAL A 609 -31.95 -26.87 4.21
CA VAL A 609 -32.37 -25.67 4.96
C VAL A 609 -32.84 -26.11 6.33
N SER A 610 -32.27 -25.53 7.38
CA SER A 610 -32.54 -25.93 8.76
C SER A 610 -32.73 -24.75 9.70
N SER A 611 -33.68 -24.89 10.63
CA SER A 611 -33.82 -24.05 11.84
C SER A 611 -33.89 -22.54 11.58
N THR A 612 -34.60 -22.11 10.54
CA THR A 612 -34.79 -20.69 10.19
C THR A 612 -35.73 -19.97 11.17
N PHE A 613 -35.49 -18.70 11.46
CA PHE A 613 -36.24 -17.90 12.44
C PHE A 613 -37.52 -17.23 11.89
N GLY A 614 -37.68 -17.13 10.57
CA GLY A 614 -38.85 -16.52 9.95
C GLY A 614 -40.13 -17.37 10.06
N SER A 615 -41.21 -16.90 9.44
CA SER A 615 -42.49 -17.63 9.39
C SER A 615 -42.52 -18.79 8.39
N ASN A 616 -41.41 -19.04 7.71
CA ASN A 616 -41.22 -20.14 6.78
C ASN A 616 -39.74 -20.41 6.52
N ALA A 617 -39.39 -21.60 6.02
CA ALA A 617 -38.02 -21.89 5.60
C ALA A 617 -37.74 -21.32 4.20
N ILE A 618 -38.66 -21.58 3.27
CA ILE A 618 -38.62 -21.09 1.89
C ILE A 618 -39.95 -20.41 1.57
N ASN A 619 -39.89 -19.17 1.08
CA ASN A 619 -41.03 -18.44 0.58
C ASN A 619 -40.86 -18.15 -0.91
N ALA A 620 -41.66 -18.83 -1.73
CA ALA A 620 -41.77 -18.62 -3.17
C ALA A 620 -43.19 -18.24 -3.59
N ALA A 621 -44.03 -17.77 -2.66
CA ALA A 621 -45.46 -17.49 -2.93
C ALA A 621 -45.68 -16.42 -4.01
N ASN A 622 -44.71 -15.53 -4.20
CA ASN A 622 -44.77 -14.40 -5.13
C ASN A 622 -43.95 -14.63 -6.42
N SER A 623 -43.55 -15.88 -6.72
CA SER A 623 -42.88 -16.17 -8.00
C SER A 623 -43.87 -16.04 -9.17
N VAL A 624 -43.41 -15.46 -10.28
CA VAL A 624 -44.21 -15.27 -11.50
C VAL A 624 -43.95 -16.35 -12.57
N GLY A 625 -42.79 -17.01 -12.47
CA GLY A 625 -42.29 -17.97 -13.44
C GLY A 625 -42.09 -19.38 -12.88
N TYR A 626 -41.36 -20.20 -13.63
CA TYR A 626 -41.04 -21.57 -13.23
C TYR A 626 -39.94 -21.59 -12.17
N VAL A 627 -40.32 -21.94 -10.94
CA VAL A 627 -39.38 -22.19 -9.82
C VAL A 627 -39.41 -23.67 -9.47
N GLN A 628 -38.25 -24.31 -9.41
CA GLN A 628 -38.14 -25.72 -9.07
C GLN A 628 -37.23 -25.94 -7.88
N PHE A 629 -37.72 -26.68 -6.88
CA PHE A 629 -36.95 -27.23 -5.77
C PHE A 629 -36.83 -28.73 -5.95
N ARG A 630 -35.61 -29.27 -6.05
CA ARG A 630 -35.40 -30.71 -6.18
C ARG A 630 -34.28 -31.27 -5.31
N ASN A 631 -34.42 -32.54 -4.91
CA ASN A 631 -33.39 -33.29 -4.19
C ASN A 631 -32.88 -32.53 -2.96
N GLY A 632 -33.75 -32.16 -2.01
CA GLY A 632 -33.34 -31.32 -0.88
C GLY A 632 -34.03 -31.68 0.42
N SER A 633 -33.72 -30.92 1.47
CA SER A 633 -34.41 -31.01 2.74
C SER A 633 -34.70 -29.67 3.39
N VAL A 634 -35.84 -29.61 4.09
CA VAL A 634 -36.24 -28.54 5.00
C VAL A 634 -36.49 -29.16 6.37
N LYS A 635 -35.77 -28.72 7.39
CA LYS A 635 -35.83 -29.29 8.75
C LYS A 635 -36.01 -28.21 9.81
N HIS A 636 -36.86 -28.44 10.79
CA HIS A 636 -36.97 -27.53 11.93
C HIS A 636 -37.40 -28.28 13.19
N ASP A 637 -36.53 -28.30 14.21
CA ASP A 637 -36.77 -29.12 15.42
C ASP A 637 -37.73 -28.48 16.44
N ASN A 638 -37.89 -27.15 16.39
CA ASN A 638 -38.83 -26.43 17.25
C ASN A 638 -39.44 -25.21 16.53
N CYS A 639 -40.26 -25.44 15.51
CA CYS A 639 -40.79 -24.37 14.66
C CYS A 639 -41.81 -23.50 15.42
N PRO A 640 -41.82 -22.17 15.23
CA PRO A 640 -42.79 -21.29 15.88
C PRO A 640 -44.22 -21.51 15.37
N SER A 641 -45.20 -21.02 16.14
CA SER A 641 -46.61 -21.06 15.72
C SER A 641 -46.81 -20.33 14.38
N GLY A 642 -47.50 -20.97 13.44
CA GLY A 642 -47.76 -20.39 12.11
C GLY A 642 -46.63 -20.60 11.09
N TYR A 643 -45.58 -21.35 11.43
CA TYR A 643 -44.46 -21.65 10.55
C TYR A 643 -44.85 -22.54 9.37
N ARG A 644 -44.28 -22.31 8.18
CA ARG A 644 -44.47 -23.18 6.99
C ARG A 644 -43.12 -23.73 6.54
N GLY A 645 -43.03 -25.01 6.19
CA GLY A 645 -41.78 -25.53 5.61
C GLY A 645 -41.45 -24.84 4.28
N ILE A 646 -42.31 -25.05 3.28
CA ILE A 646 -42.21 -24.38 1.98
C ILE A 646 -43.54 -23.69 1.68
N TYR A 647 -43.50 -22.39 1.43
CA TYR A 647 -44.65 -21.65 0.92
C TYR A 647 -44.49 -21.44 -0.59
N ALA A 648 -45.15 -22.30 -1.38
CA ALA A 648 -45.03 -22.36 -2.82
C ALA A 648 -46.03 -21.43 -3.52
N GLY A 649 -45.57 -20.71 -4.54
CA GLY A 649 -46.40 -19.87 -5.40
C GLY A 649 -46.83 -20.57 -6.69
N PRO A 650 -47.52 -19.84 -7.58
CA PRO A 650 -47.86 -20.30 -8.93
C PRO A 650 -46.66 -20.91 -9.65
N LYS A 651 -46.88 -21.96 -10.47
CA LYS A 651 -45.85 -22.62 -11.29
C LYS A 651 -44.63 -23.17 -10.51
N THR A 652 -44.70 -23.26 -9.19
CA THR A 652 -43.65 -23.87 -8.37
C THR A 652 -43.70 -25.40 -8.46
N ILE A 653 -42.54 -26.05 -8.58
CA ILE A 653 -42.38 -27.51 -8.54
C ILE A 653 -41.52 -27.88 -7.33
N VAL A 654 -42.05 -28.69 -6.42
CA VAL A 654 -41.33 -29.31 -5.31
C VAL A 654 -41.21 -30.81 -5.60
N ASP A 655 -39.99 -31.32 -5.78
CA ASP A 655 -39.72 -32.68 -6.25
C ASP A 655 -38.64 -33.38 -5.43
N ASN A 656 -38.93 -34.55 -4.86
CA ASN A 656 -37.94 -35.31 -4.09
C ASN A 656 -37.32 -34.48 -2.95
N VAL A 657 -38.17 -33.85 -2.14
CA VAL A 657 -37.77 -33.05 -0.98
C VAL A 657 -38.25 -33.71 0.31
N LEU A 658 -37.36 -33.78 1.30
CA LEU A 658 -37.72 -34.13 2.68
C LEU A 658 -38.13 -32.86 3.43
N VAL A 659 -39.33 -32.82 3.98
CA VAL A 659 -39.77 -31.77 4.90
C VAL A 659 -40.02 -32.40 6.26
N ASN A 660 -39.26 -32.00 7.28
CA ASN A 660 -39.39 -32.53 8.65
C ASN A 660 -39.54 -31.38 9.65
N LEU A 661 -40.75 -31.18 10.16
CA LEU A 661 -41.11 -30.06 11.03
C LEU A 661 -41.67 -30.55 12.37
N ASN A 662 -40.96 -30.19 13.44
CA ASN A 662 -41.35 -30.45 14.82
C ASN A 662 -41.79 -29.14 15.48
N GLY A 663 -42.99 -29.12 16.04
CA GLY A 663 -43.59 -27.94 16.68
C GLY A 663 -44.93 -27.51 16.04
N PRO A 664 -45.51 -26.40 16.52
CA PRO A 664 -46.82 -25.89 16.07
C PRO A 664 -46.79 -25.20 14.68
N ALA A 665 -46.20 -25.85 13.67
CA ALA A 665 -46.24 -25.36 12.30
C ALA A 665 -47.70 -25.22 11.78
N GLN A 666 -47.89 -24.34 10.81
CA GLN A 666 -49.12 -24.24 10.04
C GLN A 666 -49.25 -25.39 9.02
N SER A 667 -48.14 -25.78 8.38
CA SER A 667 -48.12 -26.78 7.31
C SER A 667 -46.69 -27.21 6.95
N GLY A 668 -46.55 -28.41 6.41
CA GLY A 668 -45.30 -28.86 5.79
C GLY A 668 -45.00 -28.09 4.52
N ILE A 669 -45.84 -28.29 3.49
CA ILE A 669 -45.84 -27.52 2.25
C ILE A 669 -47.19 -26.81 2.10
N GLU A 670 -47.16 -25.51 1.84
CA GLU A 670 -48.35 -24.71 1.58
C GLU A 670 -48.36 -24.23 0.13
N MET A 671 -49.43 -24.55 -0.60
CA MET A 671 -49.64 -24.10 -1.98
C MET A 671 -50.49 -22.83 -1.95
N GLY A 672 -49.88 -21.67 -2.24
CA GLY A 672 -50.53 -20.36 -2.23
C GLY A 672 -51.67 -20.22 -3.23
N THR A 673 -52.52 -19.22 -3.02
CA THR A 673 -53.64 -18.89 -3.92
C THR A 673 -53.13 -18.44 -5.28
N SER A 674 -53.70 -18.99 -6.37
CA SER A 674 -53.37 -18.59 -7.74
C SER A 674 -54.62 -18.53 -8.60
N SER A 675 -54.73 -17.51 -9.46
CA SER A 675 -55.71 -17.45 -10.56
C SER A 675 -55.17 -18.05 -11.86
N GLU A 676 -53.91 -18.50 -11.89
CA GLU A 676 -53.31 -19.10 -13.07
C GLU A 676 -53.70 -20.57 -13.26
N SER A 677 -53.68 -21.04 -14.52
CA SER A 677 -54.10 -22.39 -14.91
C SER A 677 -53.27 -23.53 -14.32
N ARG A 678 -52.12 -23.26 -13.70
CA ARG A 678 -51.28 -24.24 -12.98
C ARG A 678 -50.69 -23.60 -11.73
N ALA A 679 -51.26 -23.91 -10.57
CA ALA A 679 -50.81 -23.36 -9.29
C ALA A 679 -49.50 -24.00 -8.78
N GLY A 680 -49.25 -25.30 -9.00
CA GLY A 680 -47.95 -25.91 -8.72
C GLY A 680 -47.94 -27.44 -8.71
N ILE A 681 -46.78 -28.04 -8.45
CA ILE A 681 -46.58 -29.50 -8.37
C ILE A 681 -45.81 -29.85 -7.11
N VAL A 682 -46.32 -30.80 -6.33
CA VAL A 682 -45.59 -31.44 -5.22
C VAL A 682 -45.51 -32.94 -5.52
N ARG A 683 -44.30 -33.46 -5.71
CA ARG A 683 -44.13 -34.86 -6.08
C ARG A 683 -42.94 -35.54 -5.42
N ASN A 684 -43.06 -36.84 -5.18
CA ASN A 684 -42.01 -37.69 -4.62
C ASN A 684 -41.44 -37.16 -3.30
N CYS A 685 -42.18 -36.33 -2.55
CA CYS A 685 -41.71 -35.75 -1.30
C CYS A 685 -42.00 -36.68 -0.12
N ASN A 686 -41.16 -36.59 0.92
CA ASN A 686 -41.42 -37.18 2.23
C ASN A 686 -41.67 -36.04 3.22
N ILE A 687 -42.87 -35.97 3.80
CA ILE A 687 -43.31 -34.83 4.62
C ILE A 687 -43.77 -35.33 5.98
N ILE A 688 -43.02 -34.91 7.00
CA ILE A 688 -43.19 -35.28 8.40
C ILE A 688 -43.50 -34.00 9.17
N THR A 689 -44.70 -33.93 9.75
CA THR A 689 -45.19 -32.80 10.54
C THR A 689 -45.76 -33.28 11.89
N SER A 690 -45.80 -32.39 12.87
CA SER A 690 -46.41 -32.68 14.19
C SER A 690 -47.92 -32.99 14.08
N ALA A 691 -48.47 -33.68 15.09
CA ALA A 691 -49.88 -34.05 15.12
C ALA A 691 -50.81 -32.84 14.88
N ASN A 692 -51.82 -33.02 14.03
CA ASN A 692 -52.79 -31.99 13.60
C ASN A 692 -52.20 -30.88 12.71
N VAL A 693 -50.94 -30.98 12.28
CA VAL A 693 -50.36 -30.07 11.29
C VAL A 693 -50.43 -30.75 9.91
N PRO A 694 -51.16 -30.20 8.93
CA PRO A 694 -51.29 -30.83 7.63
C PRO A 694 -49.94 -30.90 6.91
N SER A 695 -49.60 -32.06 6.36
CA SER A 695 -48.36 -32.25 5.60
C SER A 695 -48.37 -31.39 4.33
N ILE A 696 -49.50 -31.34 3.61
CA ILE A 696 -49.71 -30.43 2.47
C ILE A 696 -51.01 -29.66 2.70
N LYS A 697 -50.98 -28.34 2.49
CA LYS A 697 -52.14 -27.45 2.58
C LYS A 697 -52.36 -26.68 1.28
N CYS A 698 -53.56 -26.79 0.71
CA CYS A 698 -53.98 -26.04 -0.49
C CYS A 698 -55.14 -25.08 -0.14
N PHE A 699 -55.09 -23.85 -0.67
CA PHE A 699 -56.16 -22.86 -0.47
C PHE A 699 -57.40 -23.14 -1.34
N ALA A 700 -58.55 -22.64 -0.91
CA ALA A 700 -59.85 -22.91 -1.56
C ALA A 700 -59.98 -22.40 -3.01
N SER A 701 -59.20 -21.39 -3.38
CA SER A 701 -59.17 -20.84 -4.73
C SER A 701 -58.08 -21.45 -5.62
N THR A 702 -57.30 -22.41 -5.11
CA THR A 702 -56.27 -23.08 -5.94
C THR A 702 -56.90 -24.10 -6.88
N GLN A 703 -56.47 -24.08 -8.14
CA GLN A 703 -56.90 -25.01 -9.17
C GLN A 703 -55.68 -25.65 -9.84
N ASN A 704 -55.83 -26.90 -10.28
CA ASN A 704 -54.82 -27.62 -11.07
C ASN A 704 -53.45 -27.74 -10.38
N ASN A 705 -53.41 -27.87 -9.05
CA ASN A 705 -52.21 -28.42 -8.40
C ASN A 705 -52.10 -29.93 -8.65
N TYR A 706 -50.87 -30.42 -8.75
CA TYR A 706 -50.60 -31.85 -8.91
C TYR A 706 -49.82 -32.37 -7.71
N LEU A 707 -50.42 -33.31 -6.98
CA LEU A 707 -49.90 -33.91 -5.76
C LEU A 707 -49.64 -35.39 -6.07
N ILE A 708 -48.38 -35.76 -6.31
CA ILE A 708 -48.02 -37.03 -6.98
C ILE A 708 -47.00 -37.83 -6.16
N ASN A 709 -47.32 -39.07 -5.77
CA ASN A 709 -46.38 -40.01 -5.15
C ASN A 709 -45.68 -39.48 -3.88
N ASN A 710 -46.40 -38.73 -3.03
CA ASN A 710 -45.83 -38.21 -1.78
C ASN A 710 -45.99 -39.23 -0.64
N ILE A 711 -45.09 -39.19 0.35
CA ILE A 711 -45.22 -39.92 1.62
C ILE A 711 -45.48 -38.89 2.70
N VAL A 712 -46.58 -39.04 3.44
CA VAL A 712 -47.03 -38.06 4.45
C VAL A 712 -47.42 -38.75 5.77
N ASN A 713 -47.11 -38.13 6.91
CA ASN A 713 -47.47 -38.65 8.24
C ASN A 713 -48.73 -37.99 8.84
N GLN A 714 -49.22 -36.90 8.25
CA GLN A 714 -50.46 -36.22 8.64
C GLN A 714 -51.37 -36.05 7.41
N PRO A 715 -52.70 -35.98 7.60
CA PRO A 715 -53.64 -35.77 6.49
C PRO A 715 -53.35 -34.46 5.74
N MET A 716 -53.59 -34.48 4.44
CA MET A 716 -53.54 -33.28 3.60
C MET A 716 -54.81 -32.44 3.80
N LEU A 717 -54.68 -31.12 3.78
CA LEU A 717 -55.80 -30.19 3.79
C LEU A 717 -55.96 -29.59 2.39
N ASP A 718 -56.81 -30.20 1.57
CA ASP A 718 -57.12 -29.72 0.24
C ASP A 718 -58.50 -29.06 0.21
N ASN A 719 -58.52 -27.73 0.07
CA ASN A 719 -59.77 -26.97 -0.07
C ASN A 719 -60.06 -26.58 -1.54
N GLY A 720 -59.19 -26.93 -2.49
CA GLY A 720 -59.26 -26.50 -3.89
C GLY A 720 -59.73 -27.59 -4.87
N ALA A 721 -59.63 -27.30 -6.18
CA ALA A 721 -59.88 -28.29 -7.24
C ALA A 721 -58.54 -28.84 -7.74
N ASN A 722 -57.93 -29.72 -6.95
CA ASN A 722 -56.57 -30.22 -7.19
C ASN A 722 -56.56 -31.70 -7.58
N PHE A 723 -55.49 -32.13 -8.25
CA PHE A 723 -55.30 -33.50 -8.70
C PHE A 723 -54.31 -34.21 -7.79
N GLU A 724 -54.75 -35.32 -7.20
CA GLU A 724 -53.92 -36.17 -6.35
C GLU A 724 -53.82 -37.58 -6.91
N ILE A 725 -52.60 -38.14 -6.96
CA ILE A 725 -52.35 -39.53 -7.36
C ILE A 725 -51.16 -40.14 -6.62
N GLY A 726 -51.33 -41.35 -6.09
CA GLY A 726 -50.22 -42.15 -5.55
C GLY A 726 -49.63 -41.67 -4.22
N THR A 727 -50.24 -40.69 -3.53
CA THR A 727 -49.83 -40.30 -2.17
C THR A 727 -50.09 -41.44 -1.18
N ILE A 728 -49.10 -41.73 -0.33
CA ILE A 728 -49.15 -42.75 0.71
C ILE A 728 -49.18 -42.06 2.08
N TYR A 729 -50.24 -42.31 2.85
CA TYR A 729 -50.35 -41.87 4.23
C TYR A 729 -49.80 -42.94 5.18
N ILE A 730 -48.79 -42.61 5.98
CA ILE A 730 -48.18 -43.48 6.98
C ILE A 730 -48.26 -42.76 8.33
N PRO A 731 -49.30 -43.01 9.15
CA PRO A 731 -49.41 -42.38 10.46
C PRO A 731 -48.26 -42.82 11.38
N GLU A 732 -47.68 -41.87 12.10
CA GLU A 732 -46.73 -42.13 13.20
C GLU A 732 -47.45 -42.56 14.49
#